data_AF-A0A1R3T4C3-F1
#
_entry.id   AF-A0A1R3T4C3-F1
#
_cell.length_a   1.000
_cell.length_b   1.000
_cell.length_c   1.000
_cell.angle_alpha   90.00
_cell.angle_beta   90.00
_cell.angle_gamma   90.00
#
_symmetry.space_group_name_H-M   'P 1'
#
loop_
_entity.id
_entity.type
_entity.pdbx_description
1 polymer ?
#
loop_
_entity_poly.entity_id
_entity_poly.type
_entity_poly.pdbx_seq_one_letter_code
_entity_poly.pdbx_strand_id
1 'polypeptide(L)'
;MRYLILTLTFLLCITDLAAQKPVKVACVGNSITYGAGIINREKNCYPAQLQAYLGDNWEVRNFGVSGRTTLSKGDHPYIETDAYQQSLSYQPDIVLIKLGTNDTKPQNWKYKEDFLKDYQTLIDSYRALGSHPRVVLLTPVRCFLPEGSSINSQLIEKEVRPMLEELAWRNDLEIINMFNIFGDDWKSYLMPDKLHPSSIGAGVMAKKIYNFLTLNSSLQAKSIESVVPRDAQKFNFHGYQGYEFYDKGVLCKVVKPYIEAEGRPWVIRARFWNHEPQTDIDLLEQGFYITYCDVTDMYGSDKAVRRWDRFYKKMVKAGFNKKVVLEGMSRGGLIVYNWAAKNADKVACIYADAPVMDIKSWPMGKGGSTGSVNDTRKLLAAYGFKNEGEALAWKRNPLDYASVIAKAKIPVIHVVGDADAVVPVDENTAVFEQQMNKLNAPITVIHKPAVGHHPHSLNNPEMIVRFILTATGRNKNDCVHPVPGNEFRTTAGWVEGADWYGVAEEITETLQGKKLKLLLLGNSITQAWGGTRKAITNFKGKQAMDDAIGEGVWESAGISGDRTQHLLWRLQHGNYNVCRPENVVIAIGINNLGGTDTPEDTAEGIIAVANEARRQFPNSHIILLGPYPAGKEKQAALRIKCDRVHDILSTYPFHQLEYVNPTGWYVDDNETIREGLYGNDYIHMTSEGYKITAEKIATLIRK
;
A
#
# COMPACT_ATOMS: atom_id res chain seq x y z
N MET A 1 29.88 73.71 -12.56
CA MET A 1 29.87 72.24 -12.62
C MET A 1 28.53 71.76 -12.10
N ARG A 2 27.73 71.12 -12.96
CA ARG A 2 26.34 70.70 -12.70
C ARG A 2 26.31 69.48 -11.78
N TYR A 3 25.53 69.52 -10.71
CA TYR A 3 25.20 68.34 -9.90
C TYR A 3 24.00 67.63 -10.53
N LEU A 4 24.23 66.39 -10.97
CA LEU A 4 23.23 65.49 -11.54
C LEU A 4 22.55 64.75 -10.38
N ILE A 5 21.27 65.01 -10.14
CA ILE A 5 20.43 64.25 -9.20
C ILE A 5 20.09 62.92 -9.87
N LEU A 6 20.62 61.81 -9.34
CA LEU A 6 20.24 60.47 -9.74
C LEU A 6 19.00 60.05 -8.93
N THR A 7 17.82 60.12 -9.54
CA THR A 7 16.60 59.51 -9.00
C THR A 7 16.67 57.99 -9.18
N LEU A 8 16.80 57.26 -8.08
CA LEU A 8 16.75 55.80 -8.07
C LEU A 8 15.27 55.36 -8.11
N THR A 9 14.78 54.99 -9.29
CA THR A 9 13.43 54.44 -9.44
C THR A 9 13.44 52.97 -9.04
N PHE A 10 12.88 52.65 -7.87
CA PHE A 10 12.67 51.28 -7.41
C PHE A 10 11.54 50.66 -8.26
N LEU A 11 11.90 49.84 -9.24
CA LEU A 11 10.94 49.05 -10.02
C LEU A 11 10.47 47.88 -9.15
N LEU A 12 9.31 48.01 -8.52
CA LEU A 12 8.59 46.89 -7.88
C LEU A 12 8.14 45.93 -9.00
N CYS A 13 8.91 44.87 -9.26
CA CYS A 13 8.42 43.70 -9.98
C CYS A 13 7.37 43.01 -9.11
N ILE A 14 6.10 43.37 -9.32
CA ILE A 14 4.96 42.59 -8.86
C ILE A 14 4.96 41.33 -9.72
N THR A 15 5.47 40.22 -9.19
CA THR A 15 5.19 38.91 -9.76
C THR A 15 3.74 38.61 -9.47
N ASP A 16 2.87 38.69 -10.48
CA ASP A 16 1.53 38.12 -10.40
C ASP A 16 1.67 36.61 -10.11
N LEU A 17 1.46 36.24 -8.84
CA LEU A 17 1.20 34.85 -8.45
C LEU A 17 -0.19 34.51 -8.99
N ALA A 18 -0.29 34.21 -10.28
CA ALA A 18 -1.50 33.61 -10.83
C ALA A 18 -1.67 32.25 -10.13
N ALA A 19 -2.73 32.12 -9.32
CA ALA A 19 -3.08 30.86 -8.70
C ALA A 19 -3.21 29.80 -9.82
N GLN A 20 -2.41 28.73 -9.74
CA GLN A 20 -2.47 27.65 -10.71
C GLN A 20 -3.89 27.08 -10.70
N LYS A 21 -4.53 27.02 -11.87
CA LYS A 21 -5.87 26.39 -11.98
C LYS A 21 -5.77 24.95 -11.48
N PRO A 22 -6.73 24.48 -10.65
CA PRO A 22 -6.72 23.10 -10.17
C PRO A 22 -6.75 22.10 -11.34
N VAL A 23 -6.04 20.98 -11.20
CA VAL A 23 -6.07 19.89 -12.18
C VAL A 23 -7.39 19.15 -12.06
N LYS A 24 -8.15 19.12 -13.16
CA LYS A 24 -9.49 18.53 -13.22
C LYS A 24 -9.43 17.02 -13.50
N VAL A 25 -10.07 16.22 -12.65
CA VAL A 25 -10.15 14.77 -12.77
C VAL A 25 -11.61 14.33 -12.90
N ALA A 26 -11.96 13.69 -14.01
CA ALA A 26 -13.26 13.07 -14.21
C ALA A 26 -13.20 11.57 -13.89
N CYS A 27 -13.91 11.13 -12.85
CA CYS A 27 -14.09 9.71 -12.53
C CYS A 27 -15.33 9.16 -13.24
N VAL A 28 -15.11 8.39 -14.30
CA VAL A 28 -16.13 7.84 -15.20
C VAL A 28 -16.32 6.35 -14.90
N GLY A 29 -17.57 5.90 -14.76
CA GLY A 29 -17.81 4.47 -14.56
C GLY A 29 -19.21 4.09 -14.14
N ASN A 30 -19.32 2.87 -13.63
CA ASN A 30 -20.61 2.29 -13.23
C ASN A 30 -20.92 2.51 -11.73
N SER A 31 -21.70 1.60 -11.12
CA SER A 31 -22.11 1.63 -9.71
C SER A 31 -20.93 1.68 -8.73
N ILE A 32 -19.78 1.09 -9.08
CA ILE A 32 -18.58 1.13 -8.25
C ILE A 32 -17.98 2.54 -8.22
N THR A 33 -17.99 3.26 -9.35
CA THR A 33 -17.58 4.67 -9.42
C THR A 33 -18.59 5.59 -8.75
N TYR A 34 -19.88 5.32 -8.95
CA TYR A 34 -20.96 6.06 -8.28
C TYR A 34 -20.87 5.99 -6.75
N GLY A 35 -20.40 4.85 -6.20
CA GLY A 35 -20.39 4.59 -4.76
C GLY A 35 -21.70 3.95 -4.28
N ALA A 36 -22.28 3.05 -5.08
CA ALA A 36 -23.51 2.36 -4.73
C ALA A 36 -23.35 1.57 -3.42
N GLY A 37 -24.32 1.70 -2.50
CA GLY A 37 -24.30 1.03 -1.20
C GLY A 37 -23.41 1.69 -0.13
N ILE A 38 -22.67 2.75 -0.47
CA ILE A 38 -21.83 3.48 0.50
C ILE A 38 -22.67 4.53 1.23
N ILE A 39 -22.70 4.46 2.56
CA ILE A 39 -23.28 5.51 3.43
C ILE A 39 -22.49 6.81 3.22
N ASN A 40 -23.19 7.93 3.10
CA ASN A 40 -22.58 9.25 2.87
C ASN A 40 -21.63 9.25 1.66
N ARG A 41 -22.09 8.66 0.54
CA ARG A 41 -21.24 8.43 -0.65
C ARG A 41 -20.56 9.69 -1.18
N GLU A 42 -21.14 10.88 -1.00
CA GLU A 42 -20.53 12.14 -1.43
C GLU A 42 -19.20 12.45 -0.74
N LYS A 43 -18.94 11.81 0.41
CA LYS A 43 -17.66 11.88 1.11
C LYS A 43 -16.87 10.57 1.07
N ASN A 44 -17.56 9.43 0.96
CA ASN A 44 -16.96 8.09 1.14
C ASN A 44 -16.74 7.29 -0.14
N CYS A 45 -17.30 7.68 -1.30
CA CYS A 45 -16.97 7.02 -2.57
C CYS A 45 -15.50 7.26 -2.96
N TYR A 46 -14.91 6.40 -3.79
CA TYR A 46 -13.49 6.52 -4.10
C TYR A 46 -13.13 7.86 -4.79
N PRO A 47 -14.00 8.48 -5.64
CA PRO A 47 -13.71 9.83 -6.15
C PRO A 47 -13.61 10.90 -5.06
N ALA A 48 -14.50 10.86 -4.06
CA ALA A 48 -14.48 11.81 -2.95
C ALA A 48 -13.28 11.59 -2.02
N GLN A 49 -12.95 10.33 -1.74
CA GLN A 49 -11.74 9.98 -1.00
C GLN A 49 -10.47 10.39 -1.78
N LEU A 50 -10.47 10.22 -3.11
CA LEU A 50 -9.37 10.66 -3.98
C LEU A 50 -9.17 12.19 -3.93
N GLN A 51 -10.26 12.97 -3.93
CA GLN A 51 -10.19 14.43 -3.71
C GLN A 51 -9.48 14.75 -2.39
N ALA A 52 -9.82 14.04 -1.31
CA ALA A 52 -9.22 14.27 0.00
C ALA A 52 -7.71 13.92 0.02
N TYR A 53 -7.29 12.89 -0.71
CA TYR A 53 -5.88 12.56 -0.88
C TYR A 53 -5.10 13.61 -1.70
N LEU A 54 -5.71 14.12 -2.78
CA LEU A 54 -5.06 15.04 -3.72
C LEU A 54 -5.00 16.50 -3.22
N GLY A 55 -6.01 16.93 -2.44
CA GLY A 55 -6.10 18.29 -1.90
C GLY A 55 -6.49 19.35 -2.93
N ASP A 56 -6.43 20.62 -2.52
CA ASP A 56 -7.07 21.75 -3.21
C ASP A 56 -6.47 22.14 -4.58
N ASN A 57 -5.27 21.64 -4.89
CA ASN A 57 -4.67 21.81 -6.22
C ASN A 57 -5.32 20.93 -7.29
N TRP A 58 -6.30 20.11 -6.91
CA TRP A 58 -7.02 19.18 -7.76
C TRP A 58 -8.52 19.35 -7.57
N GLU A 59 -9.28 19.12 -8.64
CA GLU A 59 -10.73 19.06 -8.61
C GLU A 59 -11.18 17.71 -9.18
N VAL A 60 -11.63 16.81 -8.32
CA VAL A 60 -12.11 15.48 -8.68
C VAL A 60 -13.63 15.48 -8.71
N ARG A 61 -14.22 15.05 -9.83
CA ARG A 61 -15.67 14.92 -9.97
C ARG A 61 -16.09 13.49 -10.28
N ASN A 62 -17.16 13.05 -9.64
CA ASN A 62 -17.77 11.74 -9.84
C ASN A 62 -18.83 11.79 -10.94
N PHE A 63 -18.57 11.09 -12.04
CA PHE A 63 -19.51 10.90 -13.15
C PHE A 63 -19.96 9.43 -13.26
N GLY A 64 -19.84 8.66 -12.17
CA GLY A 64 -20.29 7.28 -12.11
C GLY A 64 -21.81 7.18 -12.17
N VAL A 65 -22.33 6.16 -12.86
CA VAL A 65 -23.78 5.89 -12.92
C VAL A 65 -24.04 4.40 -12.74
N SER A 66 -24.90 4.05 -11.79
CA SER A 66 -25.18 2.65 -11.44
C SER A 66 -25.69 1.81 -12.61
N GLY A 67 -25.24 0.56 -12.67
CA GLY A 67 -25.72 -0.43 -13.65
C GLY A 67 -25.25 -0.25 -15.09
N ARG A 68 -24.43 0.76 -15.41
CA ARG A 68 -24.04 1.05 -16.80
C ARG A 68 -23.02 0.10 -17.39
N THR A 69 -23.15 -0.12 -18.70
CA THR A 69 -22.28 -0.93 -19.57
C THR A 69 -21.41 -0.05 -20.46
N THR A 70 -20.30 -0.60 -20.92
CA THR A 70 -19.59 -0.05 -22.09
C THR A 70 -20.36 -0.34 -23.37
N LEU A 71 -20.89 -1.56 -23.51
CA LEU A 71 -21.59 -2.03 -24.70
C LEU A 71 -22.77 -1.12 -25.06
N SER A 72 -22.75 -0.57 -26.28
CA SER A 72 -23.79 0.28 -26.85
C SER A 72 -25.09 -0.49 -27.12
N LYS A 73 -25.00 -1.81 -27.34
CA LYS A 73 -26.15 -2.72 -27.47
C LYS A 73 -26.54 -3.38 -26.14
N GLY A 74 -25.86 -3.02 -25.04
CA GLY A 74 -26.20 -3.49 -23.70
C GLY A 74 -27.53 -2.89 -23.22
N ASP A 75 -28.03 -3.40 -22.10
CA ASP A 75 -29.28 -2.93 -21.48
C ASP A 75 -29.22 -1.46 -21.03
N HIS A 76 -28.05 -0.98 -20.60
CA HIS A 76 -27.87 0.39 -20.11
C HIS A 76 -26.51 1.00 -20.51
N PRO A 77 -26.32 1.42 -21.78
CA PRO A 77 -25.08 2.03 -22.24
C PRO A 77 -24.71 3.31 -21.46
N TYR A 78 -23.45 3.43 -21.03
CA TYR A 78 -22.99 4.63 -20.30
C TYR A 78 -23.06 5.91 -21.14
N ILE A 79 -22.80 5.79 -22.45
CA ILE A 79 -22.76 6.92 -23.39
C ILE A 79 -24.11 7.61 -23.61
N GLU A 80 -25.21 6.98 -23.17
CA GLU A 80 -26.56 7.54 -23.25
C GLU A 80 -26.95 8.34 -22.00
N THR A 81 -26.03 8.47 -21.03
CA THR A 81 -26.33 9.14 -19.76
C THR A 81 -26.01 10.64 -19.77
N ASP A 82 -26.74 11.41 -18.97
CA ASP A 82 -26.41 12.81 -18.71
C ASP A 82 -25.02 12.96 -18.07
N ALA A 83 -24.62 12.02 -17.22
CA ALA A 83 -23.30 12.02 -16.59
C ALA A 83 -22.17 11.94 -17.62
N TYR A 84 -22.34 11.15 -18.69
CA TYR A 84 -21.40 11.11 -19.80
C TYR A 84 -21.29 12.50 -20.48
N GLN A 85 -22.42 13.12 -20.83
CA GLN A 85 -22.42 14.46 -21.45
C GLN A 85 -21.81 15.52 -20.53
N GLN A 86 -22.08 15.46 -19.22
CA GLN A 86 -21.50 16.35 -18.22
C GLN A 86 -19.99 16.13 -18.08
N SER A 87 -19.52 14.88 -18.14
CA SER A 87 -18.09 14.56 -18.06
C SER A 87 -17.30 15.12 -19.25
N LEU A 88 -17.89 15.15 -20.45
CA LEU A 88 -17.29 15.78 -21.63
C LEU A 88 -17.30 17.32 -21.50
N SER A 89 -18.42 17.87 -21.06
CA SER A 89 -18.59 19.32 -20.85
C SER A 89 -17.68 19.88 -19.76
N TYR A 90 -17.26 19.04 -18.80
CA TYR A 90 -16.36 19.43 -17.72
C TYR A 90 -14.96 19.85 -18.20
N GLN A 91 -14.56 19.40 -19.40
CA GLN A 91 -13.23 19.60 -19.98
C GLN A 91 -12.13 19.20 -18.98
N PRO A 92 -12.06 17.91 -18.58
CA PRO A 92 -11.09 17.43 -17.61
C PRO A 92 -9.66 17.45 -18.17
N ASP A 93 -8.68 17.53 -17.29
CA ASP A 93 -7.26 17.30 -17.60
C ASP A 93 -6.91 15.81 -17.51
N ILE A 94 -7.62 15.06 -16.67
CA ILE A 94 -7.48 13.61 -16.49
C ILE A 94 -8.85 12.94 -16.50
N VAL A 95 -8.99 11.84 -17.23
CA VAL A 95 -10.20 11.00 -17.20
C VAL A 95 -9.82 9.60 -16.71
N LEU A 96 -10.44 9.17 -15.62
CA LEU A 96 -10.32 7.82 -15.07
C LEU A 96 -11.54 7.00 -15.52
N ILE A 97 -11.36 5.96 -16.33
CA ILE A 97 -12.47 5.15 -16.86
C ILE A 97 -12.50 3.77 -16.21
N LYS A 98 -13.62 3.45 -15.54
CA LYS A 98 -13.86 2.17 -14.88
C LYS A 98 -15.22 1.56 -15.25
N LEU A 99 -15.26 0.89 -16.40
CA LEU A 99 -16.43 0.16 -16.94
C LEU A 99 -16.08 -1.30 -17.29
N GLY A 100 -17.09 -2.11 -17.66
CA GLY A 100 -16.92 -3.51 -18.06
C GLY A 100 -17.56 -4.54 -17.11
N THR A 101 -17.82 -4.18 -15.85
CA THR A 101 -18.41 -5.13 -14.87
C THR A 101 -19.82 -5.58 -15.26
N ASN A 102 -20.71 -4.64 -15.60
CA ASN A 102 -22.10 -4.94 -15.97
C ASN A 102 -22.24 -5.57 -17.36
N ASP A 103 -21.23 -5.41 -18.21
CA ASP A 103 -21.18 -5.98 -19.54
C ASP A 103 -21.21 -7.52 -19.48
N THR A 104 -20.64 -8.11 -18.42
CA THR A 104 -20.60 -9.56 -18.21
C THR A 104 -21.94 -10.22 -17.91
N LYS A 105 -23.03 -9.44 -17.79
CA LYS A 105 -24.38 -9.99 -17.65
C LYS A 105 -24.79 -10.76 -18.91
N PRO A 106 -25.51 -11.90 -18.83
CA PRO A 106 -25.84 -12.71 -19.99
C PRO A 106 -26.53 -11.94 -21.13
N GLN A 107 -27.46 -11.04 -20.82
CA GLN A 107 -28.16 -10.24 -21.82
C GLN A 107 -27.27 -9.21 -22.53
N ASN A 108 -26.12 -8.86 -21.95
CA ASN A 108 -25.16 -7.90 -22.51
C ASN A 108 -24.02 -8.63 -23.23
N TRP A 109 -23.47 -9.68 -22.60
CA TRP A 109 -22.28 -10.38 -23.09
C TRP A 109 -22.50 -11.15 -24.40
N LYS A 110 -23.76 -11.36 -24.83
CA LYS A 110 -24.06 -11.81 -26.21
C LYS A 110 -23.50 -10.86 -27.29
N TYR A 111 -23.21 -9.60 -26.94
CA TYR A 111 -22.62 -8.59 -27.83
C TYR A 111 -21.11 -8.39 -27.58
N LYS A 112 -20.42 -9.33 -26.93
CA LYS A 112 -19.00 -9.18 -26.55
C LYS A 112 -18.06 -8.76 -27.69
N GLU A 113 -18.35 -9.16 -28.93
CA GLU A 113 -17.54 -8.80 -30.10
C GLU A 113 -17.51 -7.28 -30.36
N ASP A 114 -18.52 -6.54 -29.89
CA ASP A 114 -18.56 -5.08 -29.97
C ASP A 114 -17.83 -4.39 -28.80
N PHE A 115 -17.46 -5.11 -27.72
CA PHE A 115 -16.96 -4.53 -26.47
C PHE A 115 -15.74 -3.62 -26.67
N LEU A 116 -14.70 -4.11 -27.36
CA LEU A 116 -13.48 -3.35 -27.61
C LEU A 116 -13.75 -2.10 -28.47
N LYS A 117 -14.63 -2.23 -29.47
CA LYS A 117 -14.99 -1.12 -30.37
C LYS A 117 -15.78 -0.03 -29.64
N ASP A 118 -16.75 -0.44 -28.82
CA ASP A 118 -17.55 0.49 -28.03
C ASP A 118 -16.68 1.20 -26.98
N TYR A 119 -15.76 0.48 -26.35
CA TYR A 119 -14.80 1.08 -25.41
C TYR A 119 -13.84 2.05 -26.13
N GLN A 120 -13.36 1.72 -27.32
CA GLN A 120 -12.55 2.61 -28.15
C GLN A 120 -13.32 3.91 -28.45
N THR A 121 -14.60 3.80 -28.82
CA THR A 121 -15.45 4.97 -29.11
C THR A 121 -15.57 5.90 -27.89
N LEU A 122 -15.70 5.32 -26.69
CA LEU A 122 -15.69 6.09 -25.44
C LEU A 122 -14.34 6.78 -25.18
N ILE A 123 -13.21 6.13 -25.47
CA ILE A 123 -11.88 6.74 -25.34
C ILE A 123 -11.72 7.91 -26.33
N ASP A 124 -12.13 7.71 -27.58
CA ASP A 124 -11.98 8.68 -28.65
C ASP A 124 -12.78 9.96 -28.37
N SER A 125 -13.94 9.85 -27.72
CA SER A 125 -14.73 11.03 -27.33
C SER A 125 -14.03 11.92 -26.31
N TYR A 126 -13.32 11.33 -25.33
CA TYR A 126 -12.50 12.11 -24.40
C TYR A 126 -11.24 12.68 -25.06
N ARG A 127 -10.58 11.93 -25.95
CA ARG A 127 -9.40 12.42 -26.69
C ARG A 127 -9.72 13.59 -27.62
N ALA A 128 -10.96 13.66 -28.12
CA ALA A 128 -11.42 14.73 -28.99
C ALA A 128 -11.74 16.04 -28.24
N LEU A 129 -11.72 16.06 -26.90
CA LEU A 129 -11.97 17.28 -26.12
C LEU A 129 -10.84 18.30 -26.29
N GLY A 130 -11.18 19.59 -26.24
CA GLY A 130 -10.23 20.68 -26.34
C GLY A 130 -9.25 20.77 -25.16
N SER A 131 -9.58 20.17 -24.01
CA SER A 131 -8.66 20.02 -22.87
C SER A 131 -7.57 18.97 -23.08
N HIS A 132 -7.69 18.11 -24.11
CA HIS A 132 -6.75 17.02 -24.40
C HIS A 132 -6.40 16.17 -23.17
N PRO A 133 -7.41 15.55 -22.51
CA PRO A 133 -7.20 14.87 -21.24
C PRO A 133 -6.22 13.70 -21.36
N ARG A 134 -5.44 13.51 -20.30
CA ARG A 134 -4.77 12.24 -19.99
C ARG A 134 -5.84 11.19 -19.65
N VAL A 135 -6.00 10.18 -20.50
CA VAL A 135 -6.98 9.09 -20.28
C VAL A 135 -6.29 7.91 -19.60
N VAL A 136 -6.83 7.48 -18.46
CA VAL A 136 -6.32 6.37 -17.65
C VAL A 136 -7.41 5.32 -17.46
N LEU A 137 -7.13 4.08 -17.84
CA LEU A 137 -8.05 2.96 -17.65
C LEU A 137 -7.87 2.36 -16.25
N LEU A 138 -8.98 2.04 -15.59
CA LEU A 138 -8.98 1.29 -14.34
C LEU A 138 -9.57 -0.08 -14.62
N THR A 139 -8.83 -1.16 -14.34
CA THR A 139 -9.42 -2.50 -14.44
C THR A 139 -10.61 -2.64 -13.48
N PRO A 140 -11.54 -3.58 -13.69
CA PRO A 140 -12.47 -3.95 -12.65
C PRO A 140 -11.75 -4.41 -11.38
N VAL A 141 -12.33 -4.11 -10.21
CA VAL A 141 -11.94 -4.77 -8.95
C VAL A 141 -12.42 -6.23 -8.99
N ARG A 142 -11.80 -7.12 -8.22
CA ARG A 142 -12.28 -8.51 -8.11
C ARG A 142 -13.74 -8.55 -7.66
N CYS A 143 -14.53 -9.34 -8.38
CA CYS A 143 -15.92 -9.64 -8.05
C CYS A 143 -15.97 -10.98 -7.31
N PHE A 144 -16.65 -11.03 -6.16
CA PHE A 144 -16.75 -12.21 -5.30
C PHE A 144 -18.14 -12.85 -5.37
N LEU A 145 -18.99 -12.42 -6.30
CA LEU A 145 -20.27 -13.05 -6.53
C LEU A 145 -20.08 -14.53 -6.91
N PRO A 146 -20.94 -15.43 -6.39
CA PRO A 146 -20.84 -16.85 -6.71
C PRO A 146 -21.14 -17.12 -8.18
N GLU A 147 -20.68 -18.25 -8.68
CA GLU A 147 -21.02 -18.74 -10.01
C GLU A 147 -22.54 -18.79 -10.22
N GLY A 148 -23.00 -18.45 -11.43
CA GLY A 148 -24.42 -18.36 -11.75
C GLY A 148 -25.09 -17.03 -11.36
N SER A 149 -24.37 -16.12 -10.70
CA SER A 149 -24.86 -14.75 -10.47
C SER A 149 -25.05 -13.98 -11.78
N SER A 150 -25.88 -12.93 -11.76
CA SER A 150 -26.16 -12.12 -12.94
C SER A 150 -24.91 -11.45 -13.51
N ILE A 151 -23.99 -10.97 -12.66
CA ILE A 151 -22.66 -10.49 -13.05
C ILE A 151 -21.66 -11.63 -12.87
N ASN A 152 -20.87 -11.89 -13.91
CA ASN A 152 -20.00 -13.07 -13.94
C ASN A 152 -18.56 -12.70 -13.57
N SER A 153 -18.11 -13.17 -12.40
CA SER A 153 -16.76 -12.92 -11.88
C SER A 153 -15.64 -13.54 -12.75
N GLN A 154 -15.89 -14.69 -13.38
CA GLN A 154 -14.93 -15.35 -14.25
C GLN A 154 -14.72 -14.59 -15.56
N LEU A 155 -15.79 -14.05 -16.16
CA LEU A 155 -15.70 -13.22 -17.36
C LEU A 155 -14.95 -11.90 -17.09
N ILE A 156 -15.13 -11.32 -15.90
CA ILE A 156 -14.36 -10.14 -15.48
C ILE A 156 -12.86 -10.45 -15.47
N GLU A 157 -12.47 -11.56 -14.86
CA GLU A 157 -11.06 -11.94 -14.67
C GLU A 157 -10.38 -12.39 -15.97
N LYS A 158 -11.09 -13.18 -16.79
CA LYS A 158 -10.54 -13.91 -17.94
C LYS A 158 -10.78 -13.23 -19.29
N GLU A 159 -11.76 -12.34 -19.40
CA GLU A 159 -12.07 -11.67 -20.67
C GLU A 159 -11.98 -10.14 -20.55
N VAL A 160 -12.78 -9.51 -19.67
CA VAL A 160 -12.85 -8.04 -19.58
C VAL A 160 -11.49 -7.43 -19.25
N ARG A 161 -10.79 -7.93 -18.22
CA ARG A 161 -9.49 -7.38 -17.83
C ARG A 161 -8.44 -7.49 -18.95
N PRO A 162 -8.19 -8.66 -19.57
CA PRO A 162 -7.28 -8.75 -20.72
C PRO A 162 -7.66 -7.85 -21.90
N MET A 163 -8.97 -7.68 -22.18
CA MET A 163 -9.44 -6.77 -23.22
C MET A 163 -9.08 -5.30 -22.91
N LEU A 164 -9.18 -4.86 -21.65
CA LEU A 164 -8.76 -3.50 -21.26
C LEU A 164 -7.25 -3.31 -21.30
N GLU A 165 -6.48 -4.32 -20.88
CA GLU A 165 -5.02 -4.32 -21.00
C GLU A 165 -4.60 -4.22 -22.48
N GLU A 166 -5.23 -4.96 -23.37
CA GLU A 166 -5.00 -4.86 -24.81
C GLU A 166 -5.36 -3.47 -25.37
N LEU A 167 -6.51 -2.93 -24.95
CA LEU A 167 -6.95 -1.61 -25.37
C LEU A 167 -5.98 -0.51 -24.92
N ALA A 168 -5.51 -0.59 -23.67
CA ALA A 168 -4.53 0.35 -23.12
C ALA A 168 -3.24 0.34 -23.94
N TRP A 169 -2.69 -0.86 -24.18
CA TRP A 169 -1.44 -1.03 -24.92
C TRP A 169 -1.54 -0.55 -26.38
N ARG A 170 -2.60 -0.94 -27.10
CA ARG A 170 -2.80 -0.56 -28.52
C ARG A 170 -2.95 0.95 -28.70
N ASN A 171 -3.45 1.64 -27.69
CA ASN A 171 -3.72 3.06 -27.74
C ASN A 171 -2.63 3.91 -27.08
N ASP A 172 -1.56 3.32 -26.53
CA ASP A 172 -0.58 4.04 -25.70
C ASP A 172 -1.26 4.80 -24.55
N LEU A 173 -2.20 4.13 -23.88
CA LEU A 173 -2.89 4.64 -22.69
C LEU A 173 -2.30 4.04 -21.43
N GLU A 174 -2.44 4.78 -20.34
CA GLU A 174 -2.12 4.30 -19.02
C GLU A 174 -3.23 3.40 -18.45
N ILE A 175 -2.84 2.44 -17.62
CA ILE A 175 -3.76 1.54 -16.92
C ILE A 175 -3.34 1.33 -15.47
N ILE A 176 -4.33 1.24 -14.58
CA ILE A 176 -4.13 0.87 -13.16
C ILE A 176 -4.88 -0.43 -12.88
N ASN A 177 -4.17 -1.40 -12.32
CA ASN A 177 -4.69 -2.70 -11.92
C ASN A 177 -5.43 -2.61 -10.57
N MET A 178 -6.75 -2.47 -10.63
CA MET A 178 -7.61 -2.50 -9.44
C MET A 178 -8.01 -3.92 -9.04
N PHE A 179 -7.71 -4.94 -9.85
CA PHE A 179 -8.28 -6.27 -9.68
C PHE A 179 -7.83 -6.94 -8.37
N ASN A 180 -6.55 -6.78 -8.04
CA ASN A 180 -5.88 -7.47 -6.95
C ASN A 180 -5.98 -6.77 -5.57
N ILE A 181 -6.48 -5.53 -5.51
CA ILE A 181 -6.36 -4.67 -4.32
C ILE A 181 -7.11 -5.19 -3.09
N PHE A 182 -8.10 -6.07 -3.27
CA PHE A 182 -8.86 -6.69 -2.17
C PHE A 182 -8.43 -8.12 -1.85
N GLY A 183 -7.43 -8.65 -2.57
CA GLY A 183 -7.02 -10.05 -2.49
C GLY A 183 -8.01 -11.01 -3.15
N ASP A 184 -7.84 -12.29 -2.87
CA ASP A 184 -8.64 -13.43 -3.33
C ASP A 184 -9.64 -13.94 -2.27
N ASP A 185 -9.39 -13.65 -0.99
CA ASP A 185 -10.34 -13.92 0.09
C ASP A 185 -11.38 -12.81 0.22
N TRP A 186 -12.66 -13.20 0.15
CA TRP A 186 -13.76 -12.25 0.35
C TRP A 186 -13.80 -11.74 1.80
N LYS A 187 -13.74 -10.42 1.95
CA LYS A 187 -13.87 -9.72 3.23
C LYS A 187 -15.11 -8.83 3.19
N SER A 188 -16.11 -9.16 4.02
CA SER A 188 -17.39 -8.44 4.07
C SER A 188 -17.24 -6.95 4.38
N TYR A 189 -16.25 -6.55 5.19
CA TYR A 189 -16.02 -5.14 5.48
C TYR A 189 -15.42 -4.36 4.30
N LEU A 190 -14.81 -5.01 3.31
CA LEU A 190 -14.33 -4.38 2.07
C LEU A 190 -15.37 -4.43 0.96
N MET A 191 -16.10 -5.54 0.84
CA MET A 191 -17.07 -5.81 -0.23
C MET A 191 -18.36 -6.39 0.37
N PRO A 192 -19.23 -5.58 1.00
CA PRO A 192 -20.36 -6.07 1.82
C PRO A 192 -21.32 -7.00 1.08
N ASP A 193 -21.56 -6.74 -0.20
CA ASP A 193 -22.45 -7.52 -1.07
C ASP A 193 -21.70 -8.36 -2.11
N LYS A 194 -20.38 -8.55 -1.93
CA LYS A 194 -19.48 -9.27 -2.85
C LYS A 194 -19.25 -8.61 -4.22
N LEU A 195 -19.80 -7.41 -4.47
CA LEU A 195 -19.70 -6.70 -5.76
C LEU A 195 -19.25 -5.23 -5.61
N HIS A 196 -19.82 -4.51 -4.65
CA HIS A 196 -19.58 -3.09 -4.41
C HIS A 196 -18.63 -2.91 -3.22
N PRO A 197 -17.60 -2.06 -3.35
CA PRO A 197 -16.75 -1.69 -2.23
C PRO A 197 -17.55 -0.94 -1.16
N SER A 198 -17.21 -1.18 0.11
CA SER A 198 -17.59 -0.29 1.21
C SER A 198 -16.80 1.03 1.17
N SER A 199 -17.04 1.95 2.10
CA SER A 199 -16.20 3.15 2.27
C SER A 199 -14.73 2.81 2.54
N ILE A 200 -14.45 1.72 3.29
CA ILE A 200 -13.08 1.23 3.52
C ILE A 200 -12.46 0.74 2.20
N GLY A 201 -13.20 -0.05 1.42
CA GLY A 201 -12.74 -0.52 0.11
C GLY A 201 -12.53 0.63 -0.89
N ALA A 202 -13.41 1.63 -0.88
CA ALA A 202 -13.28 2.85 -1.67
C ALA A 202 -12.05 3.67 -1.29
N GLY A 203 -11.68 3.73 -0.01
CA GLY A 203 -10.44 4.37 0.43
C GLY A 203 -9.18 3.66 -0.08
N VAL A 204 -9.18 2.32 -0.13
CA VAL A 204 -8.08 1.54 -0.74
C VAL A 204 -7.95 1.86 -2.23
N MET A 205 -9.06 1.94 -2.96
CA MET A 205 -9.07 2.35 -4.36
C MET A 205 -8.51 3.76 -4.54
N ALA A 206 -8.98 4.73 -3.74
CA ALA A 206 -8.55 6.12 -3.80
C ALA A 206 -7.04 6.26 -3.56
N LYS A 207 -6.49 5.58 -2.55
CA LYS A 207 -5.06 5.58 -2.25
C LYS A 207 -4.23 5.02 -3.43
N LYS A 208 -4.68 3.92 -4.05
CA LYS A 208 -3.97 3.35 -5.21
C LYS A 208 -3.92 4.34 -6.38
N ILE A 209 -5.05 4.98 -6.69
CA ILE A 209 -5.12 6.01 -7.74
C ILE A 209 -4.24 7.22 -7.39
N TYR A 210 -4.32 7.72 -6.14
CA TYR A 210 -3.49 8.83 -5.66
C TYR A 210 -1.99 8.56 -5.84
N ASN A 211 -1.53 7.36 -5.47
CA ASN A 211 -0.12 6.99 -5.60
C ASN A 211 0.34 7.02 -7.06
N PHE A 212 -0.49 6.55 -7.99
CA PHE A 212 -0.20 6.58 -9.42
C PHE A 212 -0.19 8.00 -10.01
N LEU A 213 -1.20 8.82 -9.66
CA LEU A 213 -1.33 10.18 -10.19
C LEU A 213 -0.26 11.15 -9.65
N THR A 214 0.25 10.90 -8.45
CA THR A 214 1.26 11.75 -7.77
C THR A 214 2.66 11.17 -7.82
N LEU A 215 2.92 10.22 -8.75
CA LEU A 215 4.26 9.73 -8.99
C LEU A 215 5.05 10.82 -9.74
N ASN A 216 6.13 11.31 -9.12
CA ASN A 216 7.00 12.32 -9.74
C ASN A 216 7.82 11.67 -10.87
N SER A 217 7.74 12.22 -12.08
CA SER A 217 8.53 11.77 -13.22
C SER A 217 9.96 12.33 -13.17
N SER A 218 10.92 11.58 -13.73
CA SER A 218 12.28 12.10 -13.90
C SER A 218 12.33 13.15 -15.02
N LEU A 219 12.78 14.37 -14.73
CA LEU A 219 12.94 15.46 -15.71
C LEU A 219 14.10 15.23 -16.72
N GLN A 220 14.87 14.14 -16.59
CA GLN A 220 16.10 13.86 -17.38
C GLN A 220 16.16 12.42 -17.93
N ALA A 221 15.05 11.87 -18.42
CA ALA A 221 15.03 10.51 -18.97
C ALA A 221 15.81 10.40 -20.30
N LYS A 222 16.91 9.64 -20.34
CA LYS A 222 17.62 9.24 -21.58
C LYS A 222 16.82 8.16 -22.32
N SER A 223 16.55 8.24 -23.63
CA SER A 223 15.72 7.19 -24.30
C SER A 223 16.15 5.74 -23.98
N ILE A 224 15.15 4.86 -23.75
CA ILE A 224 15.32 3.42 -23.53
C ILE A 224 15.96 2.70 -24.73
N GLU A 225 16.01 3.36 -25.89
CA GLU A 225 16.70 2.92 -27.11
C GLU A 225 18.20 2.62 -26.90
N SER A 226 18.80 3.07 -25.80
CA SER A 226 20.17 2.71 -25.43
C SER A 226 20.30 1.26 -24.90
N VAL A 227 19.23 0.65 -24.40
CA VAL A 227 19.17 -0.76 -23.98
C VAL A 227 18.47 -1.63 -25.02
N VAL A 228 17.35 -1.11 -25.53
CA VAL A 228 16.43 -1.83 -26.40
C VAL A 228 16.82 -1.57 -27.85
N PRO A 229 17.22 -2.61 -28.62
CA PRO A 229 17.48 -2.48 -30.05
C PRO A 229 16.27 -1.92 -30.80
N ARG A 230 16.50 -1.18 -31.89
CA ARG A 230 15.41 -0.58 -32.69
C ARG A 230 14.47 -1.62 -33.31
N ASP A 231 14.98 -2.81 -33.57
CA ASP A 231 14.29 -3.98 -34.12
C ASP A 231 13.71 -4.90 -33.03
N ALA A 232 13.73 -4.50 -31.75
CA ALA A 232 13.13 -5.28 -30.67
C ALA A 232 11.64 -5.51 -30.90
N GLN A 233 11.18 -6.74 -30.68
CA GLN A 233 9.78 -7.09 -30.79
C GLN A 233 9.00 -6.46 -29.63
N LYS A 234 8.02 -5.62 -29.98
CA LYS A 234 7.07 -5.05 -29.01
C LYS A 234 6.03 -6.09 -28.60
N PHE A 235 5.66 -6.11 -27.33
CA PHE A 235 4.56 -6.93 -26.82
C PHE A 235 3.78 -6.21 -25.72
N ASN A 236 2.53 -6.66 -25.51
CA ASN A 236 1.69 -6.20 -24.42
C ASN A 236 2.03 -6.97 -23.12
N PHE A 237 2.43 -6.24 -22.08
CA PHE A 237 2.57 -6.78 -20.73
C PHE A 237 1.51 -6.15 -19.83
N HIS A 238 0.30 -6.72 -19.81
CA HIS A 238 -0.80 -6.23 -18.97
C HIS A 238 -1.10 -4.72 -19.13
N GLY A 239 -1.10 -4.23 -20.37
CA GLY A 239 -1.26 -2.83 -20.75
C GLY A 239 0.05 -2.09 -21.00
N TYR A 240 1.15 -2.55 -20.40
CA TYR A 240 2.45 -1.90 -20.50
C TYR A 240 3.21 -2.31 -21.76
N GLN A 241 4.00 -1.38 -22.29
CA GLN A 241 4.86 -1.64 -23.44
C GLN A 241 6.08 -2.48 -23.01
N GLY A 242 6.10 -3.73 -23.47
CA GLY A 242 7.24 -4.65 -23.38
C GLY A 242 8.07 -4.69 -24.65
N TYR A 243 9.37 -4.97 -24.49
CA TYR A 243 10.32 -5.18 -25.59
C TYR A 243 11.06 -6.49 -25.39
N GLU A 244 11.09 -7.31 -26.43
CA GLU A 244 11.82 -8.58 -26.49
C GLU A 244 12.95 -8.47 -27.52
N PHE A 245 14.16 -8.88 -27.12
CA PHE A 245 15.34 -8.83 -27.97
C PHE A 245 16.38 -9.88 -27.57
N TYR A 246 17.37 -10.10 -28.43
CA TYR A 246 18.47 -11.02 -28.15
C TYR A 246 19.78 -10.25 -27.95
N ASP A 247 20.45 -10.48 -26.82
CA ASP A 247 21.80 -9.97 -26.55
C ASP A 247 22.79 -11.14 -26.63
N LYS A 248 23.59 -11.18 -27.70
CA LYS A 248 24.54 -12.29 -27.97
C LYS A 248 23.88 -13.67 -27.90
N GLY A 249 22.71 -13.79 -28.54
CA GLY A 249 21.92 -15.03 -28.57
C GLY A 249 21.17 -15.34 -27.27
N VAL A 250 21.15 -14.44 -26.29
CA VAL A 250 20.38 -14.59 -25.04
C VAL A 250 19.11 -13.77 -25.11
N LEU A 251 17.97 -14.43 -24.91
CA LEU A 251 16.68 -13.77 -24.80
C LEU A 251 16.65 -12.80 -23.61
N CYS A 252 16.33 -11.54 -23.89
CA CYS A 252 16.16 -10.49 -22.92
C CYS A 252 14.81 -9.81 -23.12
N LYS A 253 14.20 -9.36 -22.02
CA LYS A 253 12.96 -8.57 -22.05
C LYS A 253 13.07 -7.36 -21.13
N VAL A 254 12.43 -6.27 -21.52
CA VAL A 254 12.28 -5.06 -20.70
C VAL A 254 10.86 -4.54 -20.85
N VAL A 255 10.16 -4.32 -19.75
CA VAL A 255 8.85 -3.65 -19.71
C VAL A 255 9.04 -2.26 -19.12
N LYS A 256 8.53 -1.26 -19.83
CA LYS A 256 8.65 0.16 -19.46
C LYS A 256 7.42 0.61 -18.65
N PRO A 257 7.61 1.31 -17.51
CA PRO A 257 6.50 1.99 -16.83
C PRO A 257 6.06 3.24 -17.60
N TYR A 258 4.79 3.65 -17.46
CA TYR A 258 4.29 4.88 -18.07
C TYR A 258 5.02 6.12 -17.56
N ILE A 259 5.20 6.18 -16.23
CA ILE A 259 5.97 7.21 -15.54
C ILE A 259 7.27 6.58 -15.03
N GLU A 260 8.41 7.05 -15.53
CA GLU A 260 9.71 6.60 -15.03
C GLU A 260 10.02 7.27 -13.68
N ALA A 261 10.17 6.46 -12.62
CA ALA A 261 10.62 6.98 -11.34
C ALA A 261 12.09 7.44 -11.42
N GLU A 262 12.42 8.48 -10.65
CA GLU A 262 13.75 9.07 -10.63
C GLU A 262 14.87 8.02 -10.46
N GLY A 263 15.92 8.08 -11.29
CA GLY A 263 17.06 7.16 -11.19
C GLY A 263 16.79 5.75 -11.71
N ARG A 264 15.66 5.50 -12.40
CA ARG A 264 15.33 4.26 -13.11
C ARG A 264 15.51 3.01 -12.25
N PRO A 265 14.75 2.88 -11.16
CA PRO A 265 14.73 1.66 -10.39
C PRO A 265 14.22 0.51 -11.26
N TRP A 266 14.73 -0.70 -11.02
CA TRP A 266 14.44 -1.83 -11.88
C TRP A 266 14.58 -3.16 -11.15
N VAL A 267 13.84 -4.13 -11.67
CA VAL A 267 13.80 -5.53 -11.20
C VAL A 267 14.44 -6.41 -12.26
N ILE A 268 15.24 -7.39 -11.84
CA ILE A 268 15.60 -8.53 -12.67
C ILE A 268 14.81 -9.76 -12.19
N ARG A 269 13.83 -10.16 -13.01
CA ARG A 269 13.03 -11.37 -12.80
C ARG A 269 13.82 -12.57 -13.27
N ALA A 270 14.01 -13.55 -12.39
CA ALA A 270 14.92 -14.65 -12.67
C ALA A 270 14.38 -15.69 -13.65
N ARG A 271 13.11 -16.08 -13.47
CA ARG A 271 12.45 -17.22 -14.12
C ARG A 271 10.94 -16.94 -14.25
N PHE A 272 10.25 -17.83 -14.97
CA PHE A 272 8.78 -17.84 -15.05
C PHE A 272 8.20 -16.48 -15.47
N TRP A 273 8.62 -16.02 -16.66
CA TRP A 273 8.12 -14.76 -17.23
C TRP A 273 6.59 -14.78 -17.29
N ASN A 274 5.96 -13.69 -16.83
CA ASN A 274 4.50 -13.51 -16.81
C ASN A 274 3.70 -14.50 -15.92
N HIS A 275 4.36 -15.26 -15.05
CA HIS A 275 3.68 -16.08 -14.04
C HIS A 275 3.50 -15.28 -12.76
N GLU A 276 2.27 -15.17 -12.24
CA GLU A 276 1.96 -14.37 -11.04
C GLU A 276 2.53 -12.92 -11.10
N PRO A 277 2.20 -12.14 -12.14
CA PRO A 277 2.85 -10.86 -12.43
C PRO A 277 2.35 -9.69 -11.57
N GLN A 278 1.44 -9.88 -10.62
CA GLN A 278 0.82 -8.79 -9.86
C GLN A 278 1.84 -7.88 -9.17
N THR A 279 2.94 -8.44 -8.64
CA THR A 279 4.04 -7.63 -8.06
C THR A 279 4.75 -6.80 -9.13
N ASP A 280 5.01 -7.39 -10.30
CA ASP A 280 5.64 -6.70 -11.45
C ASP A 280 4.76 -5.54 -11.94
N ILE A 281 3.45 -5.77 -12.06
CA ILE A 281 2.46 -4.77 -12.48
C ILE A 281 2.42 -3.62 -11.47
N ASP A 282 2.30 -3.90 -10.17
CA ASP A 282 2.26 -2.84 -9.17
C ASP A 282 3.59 -2.08 -9.07
N LEU A 283 4.73 -2.71 -9.34
CA LEU A 283 6.02 -2.00 -9.44
C LEU A 283 6.13 -1.12 -10.69
N LEU A 284 5.55 -1.53 -11.82
CA LEU A 284 5.44 -0.68 -13.02
C LEU A 284 4.61 0.58 -12.72
N GLU A 285 3.53 0.45 -11.95
CA GLU A 285 2.72 1.58 -11.47
C GLU A 285 3.50 2.52 -10.54
N GLN A 286 4.53 2.02 -9.85
CA GLN A 286 5.47 2.80 -9.04
C GLN A 286 6.69 3.31 -9.84
N GLY A 287 6.70 3.11 -11.15
CA GLY A 287 7.74 3.61 -12.05
C GLY A 287 9.01 2.78 -12.11
N PHE A 288 8.95 1.51 -11.74
CA PHE A 288 10.05 0.55 -11.92
C PHE A 288 10.01 -0.06 -13.30
N TYR A 289 11.18 -0.39 -13.84
CA TYR A 289 11.27 -1.29 -14.99
C TYR A 289 11.30 -2.75 -14.56
N ILE A 290 10.63 -3.60 -15.32
CA ILE A 290 10.68 -5.05 -15.14
C ILE A 290 11.54 -5.64 -16.24
N THR A 291 12.58 -6.38 -15.86
CA THR A 291 13.57 -6.91 -16.81
C THR A 291 13.76 -8.41 -16.65
N TYR A 292 14.15 -9.05 -17.74
CA TYR A 292 14.45 -10.47 -17.79
C TYR A 292 15.68 -10.71 -18.64
N CYS A 293 16.60 -11.54 -18.14
CA CYS A 293 17.74 -12.03 -18.89
C CYS A 293 17.83 -13.55 -18.72
N ASP A 294 17.64 -14.26 -19.82
CA ASP A 294 17.41 -15.70 -19.77
C ASP A 294 18.61 -16.48 -19.20
N VAL A 295 18.32 -17.23 -18.13
CA VAL A 295 19.23 -18.15 -17.46
C VAL A 295 18.59 -19.53 -17.29
N THR A 296 17.62 -19.87 -18.16
CA THR A 296 16.99 -21.20 -18.21
C THR A 296 18.04 -22.31 -18.21
N ASP A 297 17.80 -23.35 -17.42
CA ASP A 297 18.65 -24.55 -17.31
C ASP A 297 20.11 -24.28 -16.90
N MET A 298 20.41 -23.11 -16.32
CA MET A 298 21.75 -22.79 -15.82
C MET A 298 21.87 -22.88 -14.29
N TYR A 299 20.75 -23.03 -13.58
CA TYR A 299 20.65 -23.36 -12.15
C TYR A 299 21.54 -22.54 -11.21
N GLY A 300 21.76 -21.25 -11.50
CA GLY A 300 22.62 -20.38 -10.69
C GLY A 300 24.14 -20.61 -10.85
N SER A 301 24.57 -21.43 -11.80
CA SER A 301 25.99 -21.70 -12.08
C SER A 301 26.81 -20.44 -12.36
N ASP A 302 28.14 -20.55 -12.31
CA ASP A 302 29.04 -19.44 -12.64
C ASP A 302 28.81 -18.87 -14.06
N LYS A 303 28.33 -19.68 -15.01
CA LYS A 303 27.95 -19.23 -16.35
C LYS A 303 26.72 -18.32 -16.30
N ALA A 304 25.75 -18.61 -15.42
CA ALA A 304 24.55 -17.79 -15.22
C ALA A 304 24.91 -16.46 -14.57
N VAL A 305 25.74 -16.49 -13.52
CA VAL A 305 26.21 -15.27 -12.84
C VAL A 305 26.96 -14.35 -13.80
N ARG A 306 27.91 -14.87 -14.60
CA ARG A 306 28.62 -14.08 -15.63
C ARG A 306 27.68 -13.53 -16.70
N ARG A 307 26.55 -14.19 -16.97
CA ARG A 307 25.54 -13.70 -17.92
C ARG A 307 24.81 -12.50 -17.35
N TRP A 308 24.34 -12.59 -16.11
CA TRP A 308 23.72 -11.46 -15.42
C TRP A 308 24.69 -10.31 -15.18
N ASP A 309 25.98 -10.56 -14.92
CA ASP A 309 26.98 -9.48 -14.83
C ASP A 309 27.07 -8.65 -16.11
N ARG A 310 26.96 -9.28 -17.29
CA ARG A 310 26.95 -8.57 -18.57
C ARG A 310 25.66 -7.78 -18.76
N PHE A 311 24.52 -8.40 -18.45
CA PHE A 311 23.22 -7.74 -18.55
C PHE A 311 23.14 -6.53 -17.63
N TYR A 312 23.50 -6.68 -16.36
CA TYR A 312 23.59 -5.59 -15.38
C TYR A 312 24.48 -4.44 -15.87
N LYS A 313 25.69 -4.73 -16.38
CA LYS A 313 26.58 -3.70 -16.93
C LYS A 313 25.93 -2.93 -18.09
N LYS A 314 25.17 -3.62 -18.96
CA LYS A 314 24.42 -2.99 -20.06
C LYS A 314 23.34 -2.06 -19.51
N MET A 315 22.54 -2.52 -18.54
CA MET A 315 21.46 -1.74 -17.94
C MET A 315 22.01 -0.48 -17.24
N VAL A 316 23.02 -0.63 -16.37
CA VAL A 316 23.60 0.52 -15.65
C VAL A 316 24.26 1.51 -16.60
N LYS A 317 24.93 1.04 -17.67
CA LYS A 317 25.48 1.93 -18.71
C LYS A 317 24.40 2.79 -19.39
N ALA A 318 23.18 2.26 -19.47
CA ALA A 318 22.02 2.98 -20.00
C ALA A 318 21.28 3.85 -18.96
N GLY A 319 21.87 4.04 -17.77
CA GLY A 319 21.35 4.94 -16.74
C GLY A 319 20.36 4.31 -15.78
N PHE A 320 20.23 2.98 -15.77
CA PHE A 320 19.48 2.28 -14.74
C PHE A 320 20.19 2.36 -13.38
N ASN A 321 19.43 2.28 -12.29
CA ASN A 321 19.97 2.38 -10.94
C ASN A 321 21.08 1.33 -10.71
N LYS A 322 22.15 1.72 -10.00
CA LYS A 322 23.25 0.82 -9.66
C LYS A 322 22.84 -0.29 -8.69
N LYS A 323 21.77 -0.10 -7.91
CA LYS A 323 21.19 -1.13 -7.06
C LYS A 323 19.93 -1.69 -7.73
N VAL A 324 19.95 -2.99 -8.03
CA VAL A 324 18.85 -3.72 -8.69
C VAL A 324 18.07 -4.55 -7.68
N VAL A 325 16.76 -4.65 -7.87
CA VAL A 325 15.89 -5.57 -7.12
C VAL A 325 15.99 -6.95 -7.78
N LEU A 326 16.25 -7.98 -6.99
CA LEU A 326 16.28 -9.36 -7.49
C LEU A 326 14.96 -10.05 -7.16
N GLU A 327 14.30 -10.62 -8.16
CA GLU A 327 13.08 -11.41 -7.98
C GLU A 327 13.35 -12.86 -8.40
N GLY A 328 13.17 -13.80 -7.46
CA GLY A 328 13.45 -15.22 -7.68
C GLY A 328 12.35 -16.13 -7.16
N MET A 329 11.62 -16.79 -8.06
CA MET A 329 10.61 -17.80 -7.69
C MET A 329 11.15 -19.22 -7.90
N SER A 330 10.86 -20.16 -6.99
CA SER A 330 11.25 -21.57 -7.10
C SER A 330 12.75 -21.70 -7.41
N ARG A 331 13.13 -22.45 -8.46
CA ARG A 331 14.53 -22.57 -8.95
C ARG A 331 15.22 -21.25 -9.30
N GLY A 332 14.47 -20.15 -9.44
CA GLY A 332 14.99 -18.80 -9.56
C GLY A 332 15.79 -18.35 -8.33
N GLY A 333 15.50 -18.91 -7.15
CA GLY A 333 16.25 -18.71 -5.91
C GLY A 333 17.76 -18.92 -6.08
N LEU A 334 18.15 -19.96 -6.82
CA LEU A 334 19.55 -20.31 -7.07
C LEU A 334 20.33 -19.16 -7.74
N ILE A 335 19.78 -18.53 -8.77
CA ILE A 335 20.50 -17.45 -9.47
C ILE A 335 20.45 -16.14 -8.72
N VAL A 336 19.33 -15.78 -8.09
CA VAL A 336 19.24 -14.49 -7.36
C VAL A 336 20.24 -14.43 -6.21
N TYR A 337 20.34 -15.50 -5.42
CA TYR A 337 21.28 -15.56 -4.31
C TYR A 337 22.73 -15.72 -4.76
N ASN A 338 23.00 -16.57 -5.75
CA ASN A 338 24.37 -16.73 -6.26
C ASN A 338 24.90 -15.44 -6.92
N TRP A 339 24.03 -14.68 -7.59
CA TRP A 339 24.41 -13.38 -8.14
C TRP A 339 24.61 -12.35 -7.03
N ALA A 340 23.68 -12.25 -6.07
CA ALA A 340 23.78 -11.34 -4.93
C ALA A 340 25.06 -11.56 -4.12
N ALA A 341 25.41 -12.81 -3.82
CA ALA A 341 26.61 -13.15 -3.06
C ALA A 341 27.91 -12.65 -3.74
N LYS A 342 27.96 -12.61 -5.08
CA LYS A 342 29.13 -12.10 -5.83
C LYS A 342 29.08 -10.61 -6.11
N ASN A 343 27.92 -9.97 -5.89
CA ASN A 343 27.62 -8.61 -6.33
C ASN A 343 26.87 -7.82 -5.26
N ALA A 344 27.20 -8.04 -3.98
CA ALA A 344 26.36 -7.62 -2.86
C ALA A 344 26.15 -6.09 -2.78
N ASP A 345 27.12 -5.30 -3.25
CA ASP A 345 27.04 -3.83 -3.34
C ASP A 345 26.04 -3.32 -4.39
N LYS A 346 25.59 -4.19 -5.29
CA LYS A 346 24.71 -3.89 -6.44
C LYS A 346 23.26 -4.31 -6.20
N VAL A 347 22.94 -4.83 -5.02
CA VAL A 347 21.58 -5.32 -4.70
C VAL A 347 20.84 -4.27 -3.89
N ALA A 348 19.62 -3.94 -4.31
CA ALA A 348 18.70 -3.11 -3.54
C ALA A 348 18.02 -3.96 -2.45
N CYS A 349 17.39 -5.05 -2.87
CA CYS A 349 16.79 -6.08 -2.02
C CYS A 349 16.54 -7.36 -2.83
N ILE A 350 16.15 -8.42 -2.12
CA ILE A 350 15.75 -9.69 -2.70
C ILE A 350 14.29 -9.97 -2.31
N TYR A 351 13.43 -10.14 -3.32
CA TYR A 351 12.13 -10.78 -3.17
C TYR A 351 12.24 -12.20 -3.74
N ALA A 352 11.97 -13.20 -2.91
CA ALA A 352 12.00 -14.59 -3.34
C ALA A 352 10.74 -15.34 -2.93
N ASP A 353 10.23 -16.21 -3.81
CA ASP A 353 8.99 -16.95 -3.58
C ASP A 353 9.24 -18.45 -3.71
N ALA A 354 8.90 -19.21 -2.67
CA ALA A 354 9.25 -20.62 -2.49
C ALA A 354 10.67 -20.93 -3.03
N PRO A 355 11.71 -20.16 -2.62
CA PRO A 355 12.97 -20.19 -3.32
C PRO A 355 13.75 -21.46 -3.03
N VAL A 356 14.28 -22.09 -4.09
CA VAL A 356 15.27 -23.15 -3.92
C VAL A 356 16.56 -22.53 -3.39
N MET A 357 16.96 -22.95 -2.20
CA MET A 357 18.13 -22.46 -1.48
C MET A 357 19.27 -23.48 -1.42
N ASP A 358 18.99 -24.77 -1.65
CA ASP A 358 20.00 -25.83 -1.74
C ASP A 358 19.67 -26.80 -2.87
N ILE A 359 20.64 -27.02 -3.76
CA ILE A 359 20.51 -27.99 -4.87
C ILE A 359 20.26 -29.43 -4.38
N LYS A 360 20.64 -29.74 -3.13
CA LYS A 360 20.47 -31.05 -2.49
C LYS A 360 19.00 -31.31 -2.11
N SER A 361 18.28 -30.26 -1.73
CA SER A 361 16.82 -30.30 -1.55
C SER A 361 16.18 -30.46 -2.93
N TRP A 362 16.13 -29.39 -3.73
CA TRP A 362 15.67 -29.44 -5.11
C TRP A 362 16.79 -28.96 -6.05
N PRO A 363 17.10 -29.66 -7.17
CA PRO A 363 16.34 -30.76 -7.76
C PRO A 363 16.75 -32.16 -7.30
N MET A 364 17.78 -32.33 -6.46
CA MET A 364 18.36 -33.65 -6.22
C MET A 364 17.49 -34.59 -5.35
N GLY A 365 16.53 -34.05 -4.58
CA GLY A 365 15.62 -34.86 -3.76
C GLY A 365 16.34 -35.68 -2.69
N LYS A 366 17.38 -35.12 -2.07
CA LYS A 366 18.21 -35.81 -1.04
C LYS A 366 17.73 -35.52 0.39
N GLY A 367 16.46 -35.13 0.50
CA GLY A 367 15.71 -34.86 1.71
C GLY A 367 14.21 -35.12 1.46
N GLY A 368 13.31 -34.32 2.04
CA GLY A 368 11.87 -34.36 1.86
C GLY A 368 11.35 -33.75 0.55
N SER A 369 12.17 -33.02 -0.23
CA SER A 369 11.77 -32.53 -1.55
C SER A 369 11.45 -33.68 -2.50
N THR A 370 10.38 -33.53 -3.29
CA THR A 370 10.03 -34.47 -4.38
C THR A 370 11.11 -34.61 -5.45
N GLY A 371 12.04 -33.64 -5.55
CA GLY A 371 13.15 -33.64 -6.49
C GLY A 371 12.72 -33.66 -7.97
N SER A 372 13.70 -33.81 -8.87
CA SER A 372 13.48 -33.99 -10.30
C SER A 372 14.74 -34.61 -10.92
N VAL A 373 14.62 -35.86 -11.38
CA VAL A 373 15.74 -36.58 -12.02
C VAL A 373 16.20 -35.84 -13.29
N ASN A 374 15.27 -35.30 -14.06
CA ASN A 374 15.61 -34.57 -15.28
C ASN A 374 16.35 -33.26 -14.98
N ASP A 375 15.85 -32.48 -14.01
CA ASP A 375 16.52 -31.24 -13.61
C ASP A 375 17.86 -31.52 -12.91
N THR A 376 18.00 -32.64 -12.21
CA THR A 376 19.29 -33.08 -11.65
C THR A 376 20.31 -33.30 -12.75
N ARG A 377 19.97 -34.02 -13.84
CA ARG A 377 20.89 -34.20 -14.98
C ARG A 377 21.30 -32.86 -15.61
N LYS A 378 20.34 -31.96 -15.80
CA LYS A 378 20.61 -30.63 -16.35
C LYS A 378 21.47 -29.78 -15.41
N LEU A 379 21.23 -29.84 -14.10
CA LEU A 379 22.04 -29.20 -13.06
C LEU A 379 23.49 -29.69 -13.13
N LEU A 380 23.71 -31.01 -13.14
CA LEU A 380 25.06 -31.59 -13.23
C LEU A 380 25.79 -31.06 -14.47
N ALA A 381 25.12 -31.05 -15.62
CA ALA A 381 25.67 -30.52 -16.87
C ALA A 381 25.95 -29.01 -16.78
N ALA A 382 25.07 -28.22 -16.17
CA ALA A 382 25.21 -26.78 -16.04
C ALA A 382 26.39 -26.37 -15.15
N TYR A 383 26.67 -27.13 -14.10
CA TYR A 383 27.81 -26.92 -13.21
C TYR A 383 29.08 -27.64 -13.67
N GLY A 384 28.97 -28.61 -14.59
CA GLY A 384 30.09 -29.45 -15.03
C GLY A 384 30.46 -30.52 -14.00
N PHE A 385 29.53 -30.92 -13.13
CA PHE A 385 29.75 -32.00 -12.18
C PHE A 385 29.84 -33.35 -12.89
N LYS A 386 30.82 -34.17 -12.53
CA LYS A 386 31.02 -35.49 -13.13
C LYS A 386 29.99 -36.52 -12.66
N ASN A 387 29.47 -36.34 -11.46
CA ASN A 387 28.49 -37.22 -10.83
C ASN A 387 27.74 -36.48 -9.70
N GLU A 388 26.69 -37.11 -9.17
CA GLU A 388 25.93 -36.56 -8.03
C GLU A 388 26.78 -36.38 -6.77
N GLY A 389 27.84 -37.17 -6.57
CA GLY A 389 28.74 -37.04 -5.42
C GLY A 389 29.42 -35.68 -5.37
N GLU A 390 29.88 -35.17 -6.52
CA GLU A 390 30.43 -33.81 -6.61
C GLU A 390 29.38 -32.73 -6.30
N ALA A 391 28.14 -32.91 -6.74
CA ALA A 391 27.04 -32.00 -6.43
C ALA A 391 26.62 -32.05 -4.94
N LEU A 392 26.59 -33.23 -4.34
CA LEU A 392 26.35 -33.42 -2.89
C LEU A 392 27.44 -32.77 -2.04
N ALA A 393 28.69 -32.80 -2.51
CA ALA A 393 29.83 -32.18 -1.85
C ALA A 393 29.89 -30.66 -2.04
N TRP A 394 29.03 -30.06 -2.89
CA TRP A 394 29.01 -28.63 -3.14
C TRP A 394 28.65 -27.83 -1.87
N LYS A 395 29.36 -26.71 -1.67
CA LYS A 395 29.28 -25.79 -0.50
C LYS A 395 29.14 -24.33 -0.91
N ARG A 396 28.53 -24.10 -2.07
CA ARG A 396 28.29 -22.77 -2.66
C ARG A 396 26.84 -22.64 -3.11
N ASN A 397 25.92 -23.16 -2.30
CA ASN A 397 24.48 -22.98 -2.43
C ASN A 397 24.06 -21.61 -1.86
N PRO A 398 22.87 -21.11 -2.22
CA PRO A 398 22.27 -19.95 -1.56
C PRO A 398 22.33 -19.99 -0.02
N LEU A 399 22.06 -21.14 0.61
CA LEU A 399 22.19 -21.30 2.07
C LEU A 399 23.60 -20.98 2.60
N ASP A 400 24.64 -21.35 1.85
CA ASP A 400 26.04 -21.10 2.23
C ASP A 400 26.40 -19.60 2.19
N TYR A 401 25.58 -18.77 1.54
CA TYR A 401 25.81 -17.34 1.38
C TYR A 401 25.09 -16.45 2.41
N ALA A 402 24.37 -17.00 3.38
CA ALA A 402 23.66 -16.23 4.41
C ALA A 402 24.56 -15.18 5.10
N SER A 403 25.80 -15.55 5.43
CA SER A 403 26.79 -14.63 6.04
C SER A 403 27.17 -13.45 5.14
N VAL A 404 27.24 -13.67 3.83
CA VAL A 404 27.55 -12.62 2.84
C VAL A 404 26.38 -11.65 2.73
N ILE A 405 25.15 -12.19 2.62
CA ILE A 405 23.92 -11.39 2.53
C ILE A 405 23.71 -10.56 3.79
N ALA A 406 23.87 -11.17 4.97
CA ALA A 406 23.78 -10.51 6.27
C ALA A 406 24.82 -9.40 6.43
N LYS A 407 26.10 -9.67 6.12
CA LYS A 407 27.17 -8.66 6.22
C LYS A 407 26.93 -7.48 5.28
N ALA A 408 26.39 -7.73 4.11
CA ALA A 408 26.03 -6.69 3.14
C ALA A 408 24.76 -5.91 3.52
N LYS A 409 24.02 -6.35 4.55
CA LYS A 409 22.75 -5.78 5.00
C LYS A 409 21.72 -5.69 3.85
N ILE A 410 21.69 -6.71 2.99
CA ILE A 410 20.71 -6.77 1.91
C ILE A 410 19.35 -7.12 2.53
N PRO A 411 18.32 -6.29 2.35
CA PRO A 411 16.97 -6.64 2.79
C PRO A 411 16.45 -7.85 2.00
N VAL A 412 15.87 -8.81 2.72
CA VAL A 412 15.28 -10.03 2.13
C VAL A 412 13.82 -10.18 2.56
N ILE A 413 12.95 -10.48 1.60
CA ILE A 413 11.59 -10.97 1.84
C ILE A 413 11.37 -12.32 1.12
N HIS A 414 10.91 -13.31 1.87
CA HIS A 414 10.45 -14.60 1.35
C HIS A 414 8.93 -14.72 1.44
N VAL A 415 8.31 -15.32 0.44
CA VAL A 415 6.93 -15.81 0.49
C VAL A 415 6.96 -17.32 0.30
N VAL A 416 6.35 -18.09 1.20
CA VAL A 416 6.41 -19.56 1.19
C VAL A 416 5.05 -20.19 1.46
N GLY A 417 4.81 -21.35 0.86
CA GLY A 417 3.70 -22.24 1.25
C GLY A 417 4.17 -23.24 2.31
N ASP A 418 3.46 -23.33 3.43
CA ASP A 418 3.90 -24.18 4.56
C ASP A 418 3.81 -25.68 4.25
N ALA A 419 3.04 -26.07 3.24
CA ALA A 419 2.88 -27.45 2.78
C ALA A 419 3.66 -27.74 1.49
N ASP A 420 4.66 -26.92 1.14
CA ASP A 420 5.45 -27.09 -0.08
C ASP A 420 6.30 -28.38 -0.04
N ALA A 421 5.93 -29.37 -0.86
CA ALA A 421 6.70 -30.61 -1.03
C ALA A 421 7.75 -30.55 -2.15
N VAL A 422 7.75 -29.50 -2.98
CA VAL A 422 8.73 -29.31 -4.05
C VAL A 422 9.95 -28.58 -3.51
N VAL A 423 9.73 -27.52 -2.76
CA VAL A 423 10.77 -26.73 -2.08
C VAL A 423 10.42 -26.64 -0.59
N PRO A 424 10.66 -27.72 0.19
CA PRO A 424 10.29 -27.75 1.60
C PRO A 424 10.90 -26.60 2.39
N VAL A 425 10.06 -25.95 3.20
CA VAL A 425 10.42 -24.76 3.98
C VAL A 425 11.52 -25.08 4.99
N ASP A 426 11.42 -26.24 5.64
CA ASP A 426 12.36 -26.76 6.64
C ASP A 426 13.75 -27.10 6.06
N GLU A 427 13.86 -27.30 4.75
CA GLU A 427 15.13 -27.51 4.04
C GLU A 427 15.72 -26.24 3.42
N ASN A 428 14.89 -25.21 3.20
CA ASN A 428 15.25 -24.02 2.44
C ASN A 428 15.09 -22.75 3.30
N THR A 429 13.91 -22.11 3.26
CA THR A 429 13.68 -20.79 3.88
C THR A 429 13.91 -20.80 5.39
N ALA A 430 13.44 -21.81 6.12
CA ALA A 430 13.62 -21.88 7.58
C ALA A 430 15.10 -22.01 7.97
N VAL A 431 15.89 -22.76 7.20
CA VAL A 431 17.34 -22.87 7.43
C VAL A 431 18.01 -21.52 7.20
N PHE A 432 17.66 -20.84 6.10
CA PHE A 432 18.21 -19.53 5.79
C PHE A 432 17.84 -18.49 6.86
N GLU A 433 16.57 -18.44 7.26
CA GLU A 433 16.07 -17.57 8.32
C GLU A 433 16.79 -17.81 9.64
N GLN A 434 16.98 -19.08 10.04
CA GLN A 434 17.73 -19.40 11.25
C GLN A 434 19.18 -18.88 11.19
N GLN A 435 19.84 -18.94 10.02
CA GLN A 435 21.19 -18.40 9.86
C GLN A 435 21.20 -16.86 9.91
N MET A 436 20.26 -16.20 9.23
CA MET A 436 20.13 -14.75 9.25
C MET A 436 19.88 -14.23 10.68
N ASN A 437 19.03 -14.92 11.44
CA ASN A 437 18.76 -14.61 12.86
C ASN A 437 20.01 -14.76 13.74
N LYS A 438 20.81 -15.83 13.57
CA LYS A 438 22.09 -15.99 14.28
C LYS A 438 23.10 -14.88 13.97
N LEU A 439 22.97 -14.25 12.81
CA LEU A 439 23.82 -13.16 12.34
C LEU A 439 23.26 -11.77 12.66
N ASN A 440 22.12 -11.67 13.37
CA ASN A 440 21.40 -10.44 13.64
C ASN A 440 21.06 -9.64 12.37
N ALA A 441 20.75 -10.34 11.28
CA ALA A 441 20.31 -9.73 10.02
C ALA A 441 18.82 -10.04 9.80
N PRO A 442 17.94 -9.03 9.74
CA PRO A 442 16.51 -9.26 9.62
C PRO A 442 16.14 -9.81 8.23
N ILE A 443 15.25 -10.80 8.22
CA ILE A 443 14.53 -11.32 7.06
C ILE A 443 13.03 -11.28 7.35
N THR A 444 12.23 -10.95 6.35
CA THR A 444 10.77 -11.06 6.42
C THR A 444 10.33 -12.34 5.74
N VAL A 445 9.61 -13.22 6.43
CA VAL A 445 9.01 -14.41 5.83
C VAL A 445 7.49 -14.35 5.93
N ILE A 446 6.83 -14.45 4.78
CA ILE A 446 5.37 -14.52 4.69
C ILE A 446 4.98 -15.98 4.45
N HIS A 447 4.39 -16.58 5.47
CA HIS A 447 3.88 -17.94 5.45
C HIS A 447 2.44 -17.97 4.90
N LYS A 448 2.18 -18.90 3.98
CA LYS A 448 0.85 -19.23 3.49
C LYS A 448 0.46 -20.61 4.04
N PRO A 449 -0.31 -20.67 5.15
CA PRO A 449 -0.70 -21.92 5.78
C PRO A 449 -1.44 -22.84 4.81
N ALA A 450 -1.13 -24.14 4.87
CA ALA A 450 -1.73 -25.18 4.02
C ALA A 450 -1.51 -25.04 2.50
N VAL A 451 -0.79 -24.01 2.04
CA VAL A 451 -0.44 -23.84 0.63
C VAL A 451 0.79 -24.66 0.30
N GLY A 452 0.75 -25.39 -0.82
CA GLY A 452 1.88 -26.14 -1.35
C GLY A 452 2.86 -25.26 -2.13
N HIS A 453 3.47 -25.80 -3.19
CA HIS A 453 4.40 -25.02 -4.04
C HIS A 453 3.72 -23.86 -4.79
N HIS A 454 2.42 -24.00 -5.06
CA HIS A 454 1.62 -23.02 -5.79
C HIS A 454 0.35 -22.68 -5.00
N PRO A 455 -0.22 -21.48 -5.20
CA PRO A 455 0.25 -20.42 -6.10
C PRO A 455 1.52 -19.71 -5.58
N HIS A 456 2.33 -19.17 -6.50
CA HIS A 456 3.40 -18.23 -6.14
C HIS A 456 2.82 -16.83 -5.89
N SER A 457 3.62 -15.96 -5.29
CA SER A 457 3.31 -14.58 -4.93
C SER A 457 2.14 -14.47 -3.94
N LEU A 458 1.71 -13.24 -3.68
CA LEU A 458 0.46 -12.90 -3.00
C LEU A 458 -0.54 -12.37 -4.02
N ASN A 459 -1.83 -12.64 -3.85
CA ASN A 459 -2.84 -12.09 -4.75
C ASN A 459 -2.85 -10.56 -4.70
N ASN A 460 -2.88 -9.99 -3.49
CA ASN A 460 -2.58 -8.58 -3.27
C ASN A 460 -1.08 -8.45 -2.94
N PRO A 461 -0.25 -7.87 -3.83
CA PRO A 461 1.19 -7.80 -3.65
C PRO A 461 1.65 -6.64 -2.75
N GLU A 462 0.75 -5.87 -2.13
CA GLU A 462 1.08 -4.64 -1.38
C GLU A 462 2.24 -4.83 -0.39
N MET A 463 2.28 -5.94 0.36
CA MET A 463 3.38 -6.19 1.30
C MET A 463 4.74 -6.35 0.62
N ILE A 464 4.79 -7.02 -0.53
CA ILE A 464 6.02 -7.20 -1.33
C ILE A 464 6.44 -5.87 -1.95
N VAL A 465 5.49 -5.12 -2.51
CA VAL A 465 5.72 -3.83 -3.15
C VAL A 465 6.21 -2.81 -2.11
N ARG A 466 5.55 -2.69 -0.95
CA ARG A 466 5.97 -1.80 0.15
C ARG A 466 7.37 -2.15 0.64
N PHE A 467 7.70 -3.44 0.74
CA PHE A 467 9.04 -3.88 1.09
C PHE A 467 10.10 -3.38 0.08
N ILE A 468 9.83 -3.52 -1.22
CA ILE A 468 10.73 -3.07 -2.29
C ILE A 468 10.85 -1.55 -2.31
N LEU A 469 9.74 -0.82 -2.16
CA LEU A 469 9.74 0.64 -2.07
C LEU A 469 10.56 1.12 -0.85
N THR A 470 10.43 0.45 0.29
CA THR A 470 11.20 0.78 1.50
C THR A 470 12.70 0.55 1.27
N ALA A 471 13.08 -0.62 0.75
CA ALA A 471 14.47 -0.96 0.48
C ALA A 471 15.14 -0.06 -0.58
N THR A 472 14.35 0.60 -1.42
CA THR A 472 14.82 1.52 -2.46
C THR A 472 14.69 2.99 -2.08
N GLY A 473 14.23 3.30 -0.85
CA GLY A 473 14.06 4.68 -0.36
C GLY A 473 12.92 5.44 -1.04
N ARG A 474 11.87 4.72 -1.46
CA ARG A 474 10.73 5.24 -2.24
C ARG A 474 9.38 5.07 -1.55
N ASN A 475 9.34 4.42 -0.39
CA ASN A 475 8.11 4.29 0.36
C ASN A 475 7.64 5.67 0.82
N LYS A 476 6.36 6.00 0.56
CA LYS A 476 5.72 7.18 1.12
C LYS A 476 5.15 6.81 2.49
N ASN A 477 5.39 7.63 3.50
CA ASN A 477 4.79 7.41 4.82
C ASN A 477 3.37 7.99 4.83
N ASP A 478 2.36 7.13 4.68
CA ASP A 478 0.96 7.57 4.72
C ASP A 478 0.51 8.03 6.12
N CYS A 479 1.24 7.68 7.17
CA CYS A 479 0.87 8.02 8.55
C CYS A 479 0.95 9.53 8.82
N VAL A 480 1.66 10.29 7.99
CA VAL A 480 1.82 11.75 8.06
C VAL A 480 0.96 12.51 7.04
N HIS A 481 0.25 11.81 6.16
CA HIS A 481 -0.54 12.44 5.09
C HIS A 481 -1.99 12.65 5.55
N PRO A 482 -2.41 13.88 5.93
CA PRO A 482 -3.72 14.09 6.54
C PRO A 482 -4.85 13.75 5.56
N VAL A 483 -5.63 12.74 5.90
CA VAL A 483 -6.83 12.33 5.15
C VAL A 483 -7.95 11.94 6.11
N PRO A 484 -9.22 12.14 5.73
CA PRO A 484 -10.36 11.72 6.55
C PRO A 484 -10.38 10.19 6.69
N GLY A 485 -10.95 9.72 7.80
CA GLY A 485 -11.23 8.30 7.96
C GLY A 485 -12.42 7.86 7.11
N ASN A 486 -12.58 6.55 6.96
CA ASN A 486 -13.62 5.93 6.14
C ASN A 486 -14.33 4.77 6.87
N GLU A 487 -14.23 4.75 8.20
CA GLU A 487 -14.88 3.75 9.04
C GLU A 487 -16.41 3.91 9.01
N PHE A 488 -17.11 2.78 9.03
CA PHE A 488 -18.58 2.72 8.95
C PHE A 488 -19.16 1.48 9.65
N ARG A 489 -18.30 0.57 10.15
CA ARG A 489 -18.72 -0.71 10.68
C ARG A 489 -19.51 -0.52 11.97
N THR A 490 -20.56 -1.32 12.15
CA THR A 490 -21.37 -1.32 13.40
C THR A 490 -20.53 -1.62 14.65
N THR A 491 -19.46 -2.42 14.50
CA THR A 491 -18.50 -2.70 15.57
C THR A 491 -17.68 -1.48 16.01
N ALA A 492 -17.78 -0.34 15.31
CA ALA A 492 -17.19 0.92 15.72
C ALA A 492 -17.86 1.53 16.97
N GLY A 493 -19.03 1.02 17.38
CA GLY A 493 -19.72 1.43 18.61
C GLY A 493 -20.50 2.74 18.47
N TRP A 494 -21.10 2.96 17.30
CA TRP A 494 -21.89 4.15 16.99
C TRP A 494 -23.39 3.84 16.92
N VAL A 495 -24.21 4.89 16.89
CA VAL A 495 -25.63 4.78 16.57
C VAL A 495 -25.82 4.23 15.15
N GLU A 496 -26.92 3.54 14.90
CA GLU A 496 -27.21 2.94 13.59
C GLU A 496 -27.22 4.02 12.48
N GLY A 497 -26.58 3.70 11.35
CA GLY A 497 -26.49 4.60 10.19
C GLY A 497 -25.38 5.66 10.30
N ALA A 498 -24.67 5.78 11.43
CA ALA A 498 -23.53 6.67 11.55
C ALA A 498 -22.31 6.16 10.75
N ASP A 499 -21.54 7.09 10.22
CA ASP A 499 -20.23 6.87 9.61
C ASP A 499 -19.18 7.77 10.27
N TRP A 500 -17.92 7.63 9.84
CA TRP A 500 -16.81 8.41 10.37
C TRP A 500 -17.05 9.93 10.31
N TYR A 501 -17.61 10.44 9.21
CA TYR A 501 -17.89 11.86 9.05
C TYR A 501 -18.99 12.34 10.00
N GLY A 502 -20.07 11.59 10.15
CA GLY A 502 -21.13 11.92 11.11
C GLY A 502 -20.59 11.99 12.54
N VAL A 503 -19.71 11.06 12.93
CA VAL A 503 -19.06 11.10 14.25
C VAL A 503 -18.08 12.29 14.37
N ALA A 504 -17.34 12.63 13.32
CA ALA A 504 -16.43 13.77 13.31
C ALA A 504 -17.17 15.13 13.41
N GLU A 505 -18.32 15.26 12.73
CA GLU A 505 -19.20 16.41 12.83
C GLU A 505 -19.80 16.54 14.24
N GLU A 506 -20.27 15.43 14.82
CA GLU A 506 -20.84 15.41 16.16
C GLU A 506 -19.80 15.74 17.26
N ILE A 507 -18.51 15.45 17.08
CA ILE A 507 -17.44 16.02 17.94
C ILE A 507 -17.52 17.54 17.91
N THR A 508 -17.50 18.10 16.70
CA THR A 508 -17.39 19.54 16.49
C THR A 508 -18.59 20.24 17.12
N GLU A 509 -19.79 19.69 16.95
CA GLU A 509 -21.01 20.16 17.62
C GLU A 509 -20.94 20.06 19.14
N THR A 510 -20.46 18.93 19.66
CA THR A 510 -20.35 18.70 21.11
C THR A 510 -19.38 19.69 21.77
N LEU A 511 -18.32 20.11 21.09
CA LEU A 511 -17.32 21.02 21.64
C LEU A 511 -17.77 22.49 21.63
N GLN A 512 -18.78 22.86 20.83
CA GLN A 512 -19.26 24.24 20.73
C GLN A 512 -19.78 24.77 22.09
N GLY A 513 -19.38 25.99 22.42
CA GLY A 513 -19.80 26.68 23.64
C GLY A 513 -19.22 26.11 24.95
N LYS A 514 -18.41 25.04 24.90
CA LYS A 514 -17.77 24.46 26.09
C LYS A 514 -16.50 25.22 26.48
N LYS A 515 -16.12 25.11 27.76
CA LYS A 515 -14.78 25.40 28.27
C LYS A 515 -14.36 24.18 29.07
N LEU A 516 -13.27 23.54 28.68
CA LEU A 516 -12.89 22.23 29.23
C LEU A 516 -11.62 22.30 30.06
N LYS A 517 -11.59 21.56 31.17
CA LYS A 517 -10.36 21.23 31.89
C LYS A 517 -9.52 20.21 31.13
N LEU A 518 -10.16 19.28 30.43
CA LEU A 518 -9.50 18.20 29.68
C LEU A 518 -10.21 17.89 28.36
N LEU A 519 -9.46 17.81 27.27
CA LEU A 519 -9.90 17.24 25.99
C LEU A 519 -9.05 16.01 25.66
N LEU A 520 -9.72 14.88 25.40
CA LEU A 520 -9.08 13.62 25.01
C LEU A 520 -9.15 13.44 23.49
N LEU A 521 -8.01 13.20 22.84
CA LEU A 521 -7.89 13.00 21.39
C LEU A 521 -7.35 11.60 21.09
N GLY A 522 -7.90 10.93 20.07
CA GLY A 522 -7.38 9.64 19.65
C GLY A 522 -8.37 8.77 18.89
N ASN A 523 -8.28 7.47 19.09
CA ASN A 523 -9.02 6.45 18.35
C ASN A 523 -10.14 5.78 19.18
N SER A 524 -10.42 4.49 18.95
CA SER A 524 -11.43 3.70 19.69
C SER A 524 -11.19 3.66 21.19
N ILE A 525 -9.93 3.61 21.64
CA ILE A 525 -9.58 3.65 23.06
C ILE A 525 -9.99 5.01 23.65
N THR A 526 -9.75 6.09 22.92
CA THR A 526 -10.19 7.43 23.34
C THR A 526 -11.71 7.58 23.25
N GLN A 527 -12.35 7.04 22.21
CA GLN A 527 -13.81 7.08 22.04
C GLN A 527 -14.54 6.42 23.22
N ALA A 528 -14.01 5.31 23.73
CA ALA A 528 -14.63 4.55 24.81
C ALA A 528 -14.57 5.23 26.19
N TRP A 529 -14.01 6.44 26.29
CA TRP A 529 -14.29 7.36 27.40
C TRP A 529 -15.74 7.87 27.38
N GLY A 530 -16.37 7.97 26.21
CA GLY A 530 -17.74 8.45 26.05
C GLY A 530 -17.82 9.97 26.14
N GLY A 531 -17.76 10.53 27.35
CA GLY A 531 -18.03 11.95 27.59
C GLY A 531 -19.52 12.29 27.42
N THR A 532 -19.87 13.41 26.78
CA THR A 532 -21.27 13.73 26.48
C THR A 532 -21.67 13.41 25.03
N ARG A 533 -20.90 12.55 24.37
CA ARG A 533 -21.04 12.20 22.95
C ARG A 533 -22.32 11.41 22.68
N LYS A 534 -23.19 11.92 21.81
CA LYS A 534 -24.50 11.33 21.48
C LYS A 534 -24.41 10.21 20.45
N ALA A 535 -23.39 10.26 19.59
CA ALA A 535 -23.20 9.28 18.53
C ALA A 535 -22.63 7.94 19.05
N ILE A 536 -22.15 7.88 20.30
CA ILE A 536 -21.44 6.72 20.87
C ILE A 536 -22.39 5.87 21.72
N THR A 537 -22.54 4.60 21.36
CA THR A 537 -23.48 3.66 22.03
C THR A 537 -22.80 2.77 23.05
N ASN A 538 -21.47 2.66 23.03
CA ASN A 538 -20.70 1.83 23.94
C ASN A 538 -19.46 2.58 24.45
N PHE A 539 -19.39 2.79 25.76
CA PHE A 539 -18.26 3.40 26.45
C PHE A 539 -18.13 2.82 27.86
N LYS A 540 -16.91 2.80 28.39
CA LYS A 540 -16.57 2.19 29.68
C LYS A 540 -15.84 3.15 30.62
N GLY A 541 -15.25 4.22 30.09
CA GLY A 541 -14.39 5.13 30.86
C GLY A 541 -15.11 6.32 31.50
N LYS A 542 -16.37 6.59 31.15
CA LYS A 542 -17.05 7.84 31.57
C LYS A 542 -17.06 8.02 33.09
N GLN A 543 -17.56 7.02 33.82
CA GLN A 543 -17.65 7.09 35.29
C GLN A 543 -16.28 7.31 35.93
N ALA A 544 -15.26 6.57 35.48
CA ALA A 544 -13.90 6.69 36.00
C ALA A 544 -13.32 8.10 35.83
N MET A 545 -13.58 8.76 34.70
CA MET A 545 -13.11 10.12 34.46
C MET A 545 -13.92 11.15 35.26
N ASP A 546 -15.25 10.99 35.33
CA ASP A 546 -16.10 11.85 36.17
C ASP A 546 -15.67 11.81 37.64
N ASP A 547 -15.38 10.61 38.17
CA ASP A 547 -14.88 10.44 39.55
C ASP A 547 -13.50 11.10 39.75
N ALA A 548 -12.63 11.07 38.74
CA ALA A 548 -11.25 11.53 38.86
C ALA A 548 -11.10 13.06 38.74
N ILE A 549 -11.89 13.72 37.89
CA ILE A 549 -11.71 15.15 37.57
C ILE A 549 -12.99 15.99 37.61
N GLY A 550 -14.16 15.36 37.79
CA GLY A 550 -15.47 16.00 37.87
C GLY A 550 -16.30 15.86 36.59
N GLU A 551 -17.62 15.85 36.75
CA GLU A 551 -18.58 15.82 35.64
C GLU A 551 -18.57 17.13 34.84
N GLY A 552 -18.76 17.04 33.52
CA GLY A 552 -18.99 18.19 32.64
C GLY A 552 -17.77 19.08 32.35
N VAL A 553 -16.62 18.82 32.96
CA VAL A 553 -15.37 19.59 32.75
C VAL A 553 -14.41 18.94 31.75
N TRP A 554 -14.80 17.83 31.12
CA TRP A 554 -13.98 17.13 30.15
C TRP A 554 -14.81 16.60 28.98
N GLU A 555 -14.14 16.28 27.87
CA GLU A 555 -14.78 15.66 26.71
C GLU A 555 -13.84 14.71 25.96
N SER A 556 -14.43 13.74 25.24
CA SER A 556 -13.70 12.86 24.32
C SER A 556 -13.98 13.18 22.85
N ALA A 557 -12.91 13.42 22.10
CA ALA A 557 -12.88 13.52 20.65
C ALA A 557 -12.11 12.34 20.02
N GLY A 558 -12.36 11.13 20.55
CA GLY A 558 -11.93 9.88 19.94
C GLY A 558 -12.89 9.38 18.86
N ILE A 559 -12.36 8.74 17.81
CA ILE A 559 -13.14 8.04 16.78
C ILE A 559 -12.57 6.64 16.54
N SER A 560 -13.42 5.62 16.59
CA SER A 560 -13.03 4.24 16.34
C SER A 560 -12.46 4.07 14.93
N GLY A 561 -11.41 3.24 14.80
CA GLY A 561 -10.68 3.04 13.55
C GLY A 561 -9.66 4.14 13.20
N ASP A 562 -9.60 5.25 13.94
CA ASP A 562 -8.65 6.32 13.63
C ASP A 562 -7.19 5.86 13.69
N ARG A 563 -6.48 6.24 12.64
CA ARG A 563 -5.02 6.20 12.51
C ARG A 563 -4.47 7.62 12.66
N THR A 564 -3.15 7.76 12.71
CA THR A 564 -2.48 9.07 12.85
C THR A 564 -2.94 10.07 11.81
N GLN A 565 -3.03 9.67 10.53
CA GLN A 565 -3.46 10.54 9.44
C GLN A 565 -4.90 11.05 9.57
N HIS A 566 -5.79 10.25 10.18
CA HIS A 566 -7.18 10.65 10.37
C HIS A 566 -7.30 11.69 11.48
N LEU A 567 -6.63 11.47 12.61
CA LEU A 567 -6.58 12.47 13.69
C LEU A 567 -5.86 13.74 13.23
N LEU A 568 -4.80 13.63 12.44
CA LEU A 568 -4.11 14.77 11.85
C LEU A 568 -5.06 15.61 10.99
N TRP A 569 -5.84 14.96 10.11
CA TRP A 569 -6.85 15.64 9.32
C TRP A 569 -7.92 16.32 10.19
N ARG A 570 -8.40 15.63 11.24
CA ARG A 570 -9.40 16.20 12.17
C ARG A 570 -8.88 17.42 12.93
N LEU A 571 -7.62 17.43 13.33
CA LEU A 571 -7.01 18.60 13.95
C LEU A 571 -6.97 19.80 13.01
N GLN A 572 -6.71 19.56 11.73
CA GLN A 572 -6.64 20.62 10.70
C GLN A 572 -8.02 21.17 10.34
N HIS A 573 -9.08 20.36 10.38
CA HIS A 573 -10.40 20.71 9.84
C HIS A 573 -11.52 20.85 10.90
N GLY A 574 -11.34 20.33 12.10
CA GLY A 574 -12.38 20.23 13.13
C GLY A 574 -12.49 21.42 14.08
N ASN A 575 -11.52 22.34 14.09
CA ASN A 575 -11.48 23.51 14.98
C ASN A 575 -11.71 23.18 16.47
N TYR A 576 -11.08 22.11 16.97
CA TYR A 576 -11.33 21.61 18.33
C TYR A 576 -10.91 22.58 19.44
N ASN A 577 -10.06 23.58 19.17
CA ASN A 577 -9.70 24.61 20.14
C ASN A 577 -10.84 25.59 20.46
N VAL A 578 -12.00 25.46 19.80
CA VAL A 578 -13.21 26.22 20.16
C VAL A 578 -13.60 26.05 21.64
N CYS A 579 -13.31 24.88 22.23
CA CYS A 579 -13.60 24.61 23.64
C CYS A 579 -12.49 25.06 24.61
N ARG A 580 -11.43 25.70 24.10
CA ARG A 580 -10.29 26.26 24.86
C ARG A 580 -9.84 25.36 26.03
N PRO A 581 -9.44 24.12 25.76
CA PRO A 581 -9.13 23.17 26.82
C PRO A 581 -7.89 23.60 27.61
N GLU A 582 -7.91 23.47 28.93
CA GLU A 582 -6.71 23.67 29.76
C GLU A 582 -5.66 22.60 29.47
N ASN A 583 -6.10 21.34 29.33
CA ASN A 583 -5.25 20.19 29.04
C ASN A 583 -5.74 19.42 27.82
N VAL A 584 -4.82 18.94 27.00
CA VAL A 584 -5.09 18.04 25.87
C VAL A 584 -4.27 16.76 26.04
N VAL A 585 -4.94 15.61 26.06
CA VAL A 585 -4.30 14.29 26.15
C VAL A 585 -4.51 13.55 24.83
N ILE A 586 -3.42 13.11 24.21
CA ILE A 586 -3.42 12.44 22.90
C ILE A 586 -2.97 11.00 23.06
N ALA A 587 -3.71 10.05 22.49
CA ALA A 587 -3.30 8.65 22.35
C ALA A 587 -3.74 8.10 20.98
N ILE A 588 -2.77 7.77 20.11
CA ILE A 588 -3.03 7.35 18.73
C ILE A 588 -1.93 6.39 18.23
N GLY A 589 -2.16 5.72 17.11
CA GLY A 589 -1.15 4.87 16.43
C GLY A 589 -1.39 3.37 16.51
N ILE A 590 -2.14 2.86 17.50
CA ILE A 590 -2.35 1.40 17.61
C ILE A 590 -3.06 0.79 16.38
N ASN A 591 -3.97 1.54 15.73
CA ASN A 591 -4.63 1.10 14.50
C ASN A 591 -3.70 1.11 13.28
N ASN A 592 -2.63 1.90 13.28
CA ASN A 592 -1.57 1.82 12.27
C ASN A 592 -0.77 0.52 12.47
N LEU A 593 -0.35 0.24 13.72
CA LEU A 593 0.47 -0.94 14.07
C LEU A 593 -0.28 -2.27 13.91
N GLY A 594 -1.58 -2.28 14.18
CA GLY A 594 -2.48 -3.40 13.90
C GLY A 594 -2.78 -3.60 12.41
N GLY A 595 -2.44 -2.61 11.57
CA GLY A 595 -2.48 -2.69 10.12
C GLY A 595 -1.13 -3.08 9.52
N THR A 596 -0.87 -2.57 8.31
CA THR A 596 0.36 -2.83 7.55
C THR A 596 1.47 -1.82 7.79
N ASP A 597 1.22 -0.81 8.64
CA ASP A 597 2.19 0.26 8.91
C ASP A 597 3.32 -0.19 9.84
N THR A 598 4.51 0.35 9.58
CA THR A 598 5.70 0.06 10.38
C THR A 598 5.71 0.88 11.68
N PRO A 599 6.42 0.44 12.73
CA PRO A 599 6.64 1.25 13.92
C PRO A 599 7.26 2.62 13.61
N GLU A 600 8.24 2.65 12.71
CA GLU A 600 8.91 3.88 12.27
C GLU A 600 7.93 4.86 11.60
N ASP A 601 7.17 4.39 10.60
CA ASP A 601 6.16 5.21 9.91
C ASP A 601 5.11 5.74 10.90
N THR A 602 4.67 4.87 11.82
CA THR A 602 3.68 5.21 12.85
C THR A 602 4.21 6.25 13.84
N ALA A 603 5.47 6.14 14.27
CA ALA A 603 6.08 7.10 15.17
C ALA A 603 6.18 8.50 14.54
N GLU A 604 6.57 8.58 13.26
CA GLU A 604 6.53 9.84 12.49
C GLU A 604 5.11 10.41 12.39
N GLY A 605 4.10 9.56 12.16
CA GLY A 605 2.70 9.95 12.19
C GLY A 605 2.25 10.53 13.54
N ILE A 606 2.65 9.90 14.64
CA ILE A 606 2.38 10.39 16.00
C ILE A 606 3.05 11.75 16.24
N ILE A 607 4.29 11.92 15.79
CA ILE A 607 5.02 13.19 15.88
C ILE A 607 4.30 14.28 15.07
N ALA A 608 3.83 13.98 13.87
CA ALA A 608 3.06 14.92 13.05
C ALA A 608 1.76 15.37 13.76
N VAL A 609 1.02 14.42 14.35
CA VAL A 609 -0.17 14.71 15.17
C VAL A 609 0.19 15.61 16.36
N ALA A 610 1.26 15.31 17.07
CA ALA A 610 1.70 16.08 18.23
C ALA A 610 2.06 17.53 17.86
N ASN A 611 2.80 17.71 16.76
CA ASN A 611 3.17 19.02 16.24
C ASN A 611 1.94 19.83 15.81
N GLU A 612 0.99 19.20 15.12
CA GLU A 612 -0.25 19.84 14.71
C GLU A 612 -1.12 20.20 15.93
N ALA A 613 -1.24 19.33 16.93
CA ALA A 613 -1.94 19.65 18.16
C ALA A 613 -1.34 20.87 18.86
N ARG A 614 -0.01 20.98 18.91
CA ARG A 614 0.67 22.15 19.48
C ARG A 614 0.35 23.45 18.73
N ARG A 615 0.18 23.38 17.41
CA ARG A 615 -0.24 24.52 16.59
C ARG A 615 -1.70 24.91 16.87
N GLN A 616 -2.57 23.92 17.04
CA GLN A 616 -4.00 24.13 17.24
C GLN A 616 -4.36 24.56 18.67
N PHE A 617 -3.59 24.12 19.67
CA PHE A 617 -3.82 24.35 21.09
C PHE A 617 -2.64 25.09 21.75
N PRO A 618 -2.30 26.32 21.32
CA PRO A 618 -1.08 27.00 21.77
C PRO A 618 -1.06 27.38 23.25
N ASN A 619 -2.23 27.38 23.91
CA ASN A 619 -2.38 27.77 25.32
C ASN A 619 -2.68 26.58 26.25
N SER A 620 -2.76 25.37 25.70
CA SER A 620 -3.09 24.17 26.48
C SER A 620 -1.82 23.46 26.92
N HIS A 621 -1.87 22.81 28.08
CA HIS A 621 -0.87 21.81 28.46
C HIS A 621 -1.15 20.51 27.68
N ILE A 622 -0.20 20.08 26.85
CA ILE A 622 -0.36 18.90 25.99
C ILE A 622 0.43 17.72 26.54
N ILE A 623 -0.26 16.60 26.72
CA ILE A 623 0.31 15.32 27.13
C ILE A 623 0.13 14.33 25.98
N LEU A 624 1.23 13.82 25.44
CA LEU A 624 1.25 12.76 24.45
C LEU A 624 1.48 11.42 25.13
N LEU A 625 0.44 10.60 25.19
CA LEU A 625 0.57 9.21 25.54
C LEU A 625 1.04 8.44 24.30
N GLY A 626 2.13 7.69 24.43
CA GLY A 626 2.47 6.68 23.43
C GLY A 626 1.36 5.61 23.32
N PRO A 627 1.43 4.72 22.32
CA PRO A 627 0.45 3.65 22.17
C PRO A 627 0.29 2.86 23.48
N TYR A 628 -0.96 2.57 23.86
CA TYR A 628 -1.20 1.68 24.99
C TYR A 628 -0.64 0.28 24.73
N PRO A 629 -0.26 -0.48 25.79
CA PRO A 629 0.16 -1.88 25.63
C PRO A 629 -0.91 -2.68 24.91
N ALA A 630 -0.51 -3.43 23.89
CA ALA A 630 -1.41 -4.29 23.13
C ALA A 630 -0.78 -5.65 22.86
N GLY A 631 -1.56 -6.72 23.07
CA GLY A 631 -1.07 -8.09 23.20
C GLY A 631 -0.65 -8.40 24.64
N LYS A 632 -1.08 -9.55 25.15
CA LYS A 632 -0.96 -9.92 26.57
C LYS A 632 0.49 -9.94 27.06
N GLU A 633 1.35 -10.64 26.32
CA GLU A 633 2.74 -10.90 26.70
C GLU A 633 3.70 -9.93 26.00
N LYS A 634 4.85 -9.65 26.63
CA LYS A 634 5.91 -8.80 26.05
C LYS A 634 6.32 -9.19 24.62
N GLN A 635 6.37 -10.49 24.34
CA GLN A 635 6.80 -11.02 23.04
C GLN A 635 5.66 -11.08 22.00
N ALA A 636 4.46 -10.62 22.32
CA ALA A 636 3.39 -10.53 21.34
C ALA A 636 3.80 -9.57 20.20
N ALA A 637 3.51 -9.94 18.95
CA ALA A 637 3.97 -9.17 17.79
C ALA A 637 3.54 -7.70 17.81
N LEU A 638 2.30 -7.42 18.23
CA LEU A 638 1.80 -6.04 18.36
C LEU A 638 2.48 -5.29 19.52
N ARG A 639 2.86 -6.00 20.59
CA ARG A 639 3.55 -5.44 21.74
C ARG A 639 4.95 -4.96 21.38
N ILE A 640 5.70 -5.79 20.66
CA ILE A 640 7.02 -5.45 20.11
C ILE A 640 6.95 -4.20 19.23
N LYS A 641 5.90 -4.09 18.39
CA LYS A 641 5.68 -2.88 17.57
C LYS A 641 5.42 -1.63 18.41
N CYS A 642 4.59 -1.72 19.46
CA CYS A 642 4.35 -0.60 20.37
C CYS A 642 5.63 -0.16 21.07
N ASP A 643 6.40 -1.11 21.60
CA ASP A 643 7.66 -0.84 22.31
C ASP A 643 8.67 -0.15 21.39
N ARG A 644 8.76 -0.58 20.12
CA ARG A 644 9.58 0.10 19.11
C ARG A 644 9.16 1.55 18.86
N VAL A 645 7.86 1.84 18.85
CA VAL A 645 7.37 3.23 18.78
C VAL A 645 7.81 4.01 20.02
N HIS A 646 7.72 3.43 21.21
CA HIS A 646 8.17 4.10 22.44
C HIS A 646 9.67 4.41 22.43
N ASP A 647 10.51 3.51 21.93
CA ASP A 647 11.94 3.75 21.77
C ASP A 647 12.22 4.99 20.91
N ILE A 648 11.48 5.15 19.81
CA ILE A 648 11.63 6.30 18.92
C ILE A 648 11.14 7.59 19.62
N LEU A 649 9.91 7.57 20.15
CA LEU A 649 9.29 8.75 20.74
C LEU A 649 10.01 9.25 21.99
N SER A 650 10.57 8.35 22.81
CA SER A 650 11.31 8.73 24.03
C SER A 650 12.60 9.50 23.77
N THR A 651 13.17 9.36 22.58
CA THR A 651 14.38 10.09 22.16
C THR A 651 14.07 11.36 21.34
N TYR A 652 12.81 11.55 20.95
CA TYR A 652 12.41 12.70 20.16
C TYR A 652 12.29 13.96 21.05
N PRO A 653 12.92 15.09 20.68
CA PRO A 653 12.94 16.29 21.49
C PRO A 653 11.61 17.07 21.36
N PHE A 654 10.55 16.61 22.01
CA PHE A 654 9.29 17.34 22.05
C PHE A 654 9.46 18.71 22.72
N HIS A 655 8.90 19.75 22.09
CA HIS A 655 8.91 21.12 22.62
C HIS A 655 7.50 21.48 23.10
N GLN A 656 7.36 21.99 24.33
CA GLN A 656 6.09 22.42 24.93
C GLN A 656 5.01 21.31 24.97
N LEU A 657 5.42 20.06 25.18
CA LEU A 657 4.54 18.89 25.31
C LEU A 657 5.23 17.82 26.17
N GLU A 658 4.47 17.15 27.06
CA GLU A 658 4.96 16.07 27.92
C GLU A 658 4.69 14.71 27.25
N TYR A 659 5.73 13.95 26.93
CA TYR A 659 5.59 12.57 26.43
C TYR A 659 5.56 11.59 27.60
N VAL A 660 4.61 10.64 27.56
CA VAL A 660 4.48 9.58 28.57
C VAL A 660 4.31 8.23 27.88
N ASN A 661 5.11 7.24 28.29
CA ASN A 661 4.88 5.85 27.94
C ASN A 661 3.91 5.22 28.97
N PRO A 662 2.65 4.89 28.59
CA PRO A 662 1.66 4.37 29.53
C PRO A 662 1.83 2.88 29.83
N THR A 663 2.78 2.18 29.20
CA THR A 663 3.02 0.73 29.36
C THR A 663 3.05 0.29 30.82
N GLY A 664 3.86 0.96 31.64
CA GLY A 664 4.06 0.61 33.05
C GLY A 664 2.80 0.75 33.91
N TRP A 665 1.71 1.32 33.38
CA TRP A 665 0.45 1.42 34.10
C TRP A 665 -0.37 0.13 34.05
N TYR A 666 -0.06 -0.80 33.14
CA TYR A 666 -0.92 -1.98 32.91
C TYR A 666 -0.20 -3.30 33.08
N VAL A 667 1.13 -3.32 33.04
CA VAL A 667 1.89 -4.57 33.15
C VAL A 667 2.30 -4.89 34.58
N ASP A 668 2.53 -6.18 34.84
CA ASP A 668 3.18 -6.68 36.04
C ASP A 668 4.71 -6.69 35.90
N ASP A 669 5.41 -7.26 36.89
CA ASP A 669 6.87 -7.37 36.91
C ASP A 669 7.43 -8.28 35.80
N ASN A 670 6.61 -9.12 35.18
CA ASN A 670 6.97 -9.96 34.04
C ASN A 670 6.68 -9.28 32.70
N GLU A 671 6.25 -8.02 32.72
CA GLU A 671 5.83 -7.24 31.56
C GLU A 671 4.60 -7.82 30.83
N THR A 672 3.79 -8.61 31.56
CA THR A 672 2.51 -9.16 31.11
C THR A 672 1.38 -8.22 31.53
N ILE A 673 0.40 -8.00 30.65
CA ILE A 673 -0.78 -7.19 30.97
C ILE A 673 -1.53 -7.82 32.17
N ARG A 674 -1.72 -7.03 33.24
CA ARG A 674 -2.41 -7.45 34.46
C ARG A 674 -3.85 -7.87 34.16
N GLU A 675 -4.28 -8.94 34.84
CA GLU A 675 -5.60 -9.50 34.65
C GLU A 675 -6.72 -8.49 34.95
N GLY A 676 -7.80 -8.57 34.18
CA GLY A 676 -8.98 -7.72 34.35
C GLY A 676 -8.87 -6.30 33.80
N LEU A 677 -7.68 -5.83 33.36
CA LEU A 677 -7.51 -4.47 32.84
C LEU A 677 -7.88 -4.32 31.35
N TYR A 678 -7.75 -5.39 30.57
CA TYR A 678 -8.07 -5.43 29.15
C TYR A 678 -9.16 -6.48 28.87
N GLY A 679 -9.92 -6.25 27.79
CA GLY A 679 -10.78 -7.27 27.22
C GLY A 679 -9.97 -8.40 26.57
N ASN A 680 -10.67 -9.41 26.06
CA ASN A 680 -10.04 -10.60 25.46
C ASN A 680 -9.20 -10.30 24.20
N ASP A 681 -9.38 -9.12 23.59
CA ASP A 681 -8.58 -8.68 22.45
C ASP A 681 -7.20 -8.14 22.85
N TYR A 682 -6.97 -7.88 24.15
CA TYR A 682 -5.77 -7.21 24.66
C TYR A 682 -5.43 -5.94 23.89
N ILE A 683 -6.45 -5.20 23.47
CA ILE A 683 -6.35 -3.87 22.83
C ILE A 683 -7.26 -2.88 23.56
N HIS A 684 -8.51 -3.26 23.85
CA HIS A 684 -9.48 -2.38 24.48
C HIS A 684 -9.56 -2.63 25.99
N MET A 685 -9.49 -1.56 26.77
CA MET A 685 -9.55 -1.62 28.22
C MET A 685 -10.95 -2.03 28.74
N THR A 686 -10.98 -2.66 29.91
CA THR A 686 -12.18 -2.80 30.74
C THR A 686 -12.43 -1.50 31.52
N SER A 687 -13.54 -1.42 32.25
CA SER A 687 -13.79 -0.29 33.16
C SER A 687 -12.69 -0.12 34.22
N GLU A 688 -12.09 -1.21 34.70
CA GLU A 688 -10.97 -1.15 35.65
C GLU A 688 -9.69 -0.62 34.99
N GLY A 689 -9.41 -1.00 33.74
CA GLY A 689 -8.33 -0.40 32.96
C GLY A 689 -8.51 1.12 32.78
N TYR A 690 -9.73 1.56 32.47
CA TYR A 690 -10.04 2.99 32.38
C TYR A 690 -9.88 3.72 33.72
N LYS A 691 -10.24 3.09 34.85
CA LYS A 691 -10.03 3.65 36.19
C LYS A 691 -8.57 3.99 36.47
N ILE A 692 -7.66 3.05 36.21
CA ILE A 692 -6.21 3.28 36.35
C ILE A 692 -5.77 4.46 35.46
N THR A 693 -6.24 4.49 34.23
CA THR A 693 -5.91 5.55 33.27
C THR A 693 -6.38 6.92 33.75
N ALA A 694 -7.61 6.99 34.29
CA ALA A 694 -8.20 8.23 34.79
C ALA A 694 -7.42 8.79 35.97
N GLU A 695 -7.01 7.94 36.91
CA GLU A 695 -6.16 8.33 38.06
C GLU A 695 -4.80 8.88 37.60
N LYS A 696 -4.18 8.24 36.60
CA LYS A 696 -2.90 8.70 36.03
C LYS A 696 -3.04 10.02 35.29
N ILE A 697 -4.06 10.17 34.45
CA ILE A 697 -4.36 11.43 33.75
C ILE A 697 -4.64 12.56 34.75
N ALA A 698 -5.48 12.31 35.76
CA ALA A 698 -5.80 13.28 36.80
C ALA A 698 -4.56 13.75 37.57
N THR A 699 -3.55 12.89 37.73
CA THR A 699 -2.26 13.24 38.33
C THR A 699 -1.42 14.11 37.40
N LEU A 700 -1.36 13.77 36.11
CA LEU A 700 -0.56 14.51 35.12
C LEU A 700 -1.06 15.95 34.92
N ILE A 701 -2.38 16.15 34.87
CA ILE A 701 -2.97 17.49 34.61
C ILE A 701 -3.03 18.41 35.85
N ARG A 702 -2.57 17.95 37.01
CA ARG A 702 -2.46 18.77 38.24
C ARG A 702 -1.10 19.45 38.39
N LYS A 703 -0.09 19.00 37.63
CA LYS A 703 1.22 19.63 37.56
C LYS A 703 1.11 20.95 36.79
#